data_AF-A0A6I9Y4R3-F1
#
_entry.id   AF-A0A6I9Y4R3-F1
#
_cell.length_a   1.000
_cell.length_b   1.000
_cell.length_c   1.000
_cell.angle_alpha   90.00
_cell.angle_beta   90.00
_cell.angle_gamma   90.00
#
_symmetry.space_group_name_H-M   'P 1'
#
loop_
_entity.id
_entity.type
_entity.pdbx_description
1 polymer ?
#
loop_
_entity_poly.entity_id
_entity_poly.type
_entity_poly.pdbx_seq_one_letter_code
_entity_poly.pdbx_strand_id
1 'polypeptide(L)'
;MSLTLHFASELLTKVSPWKEKIHEKCKSICHPKDTFGRTLLHTHDKSRTDLEQVPKIFMKPDFALDDPLTFNAVLPWSHFNTASGKGNRDAASSKLLQEKLSHYLDIVEVNIAHQISLRSEAFFHAMASQHELQDYLKKTSQAVKMLRDKIGQIDKVMCEGSLKVLSLSLSRNNCIKAYNKLKLMATVHQTQPTVQLLLSTSEFVGALDLIATTQEVLQQELQGIHSFRHLGSQLCELEKLIDKMMIAEFSSYCHNDLSRTLEEECQILEEERLISLVFGLLKQRKLNFFEIYGDEIIITAKNIIKQCIVNVVSQTEEIDTDIVVKLADQMRMLNFPQWFELLKSIFSNFIVFLKRIKGTLNVIRRMVLLVLDKNQRSKEVGDISVQTNSAKKSSIDTEVAYLTHEGMFISDAFSEGDLPSTVADSVSQRNLYPDSQPSSSDSVSEAECTTDSSSSKEQTSSSVTLGGIEIMIGEDIKLSELELGRLANNIRELLYSASDICHDRSVKFLMARAKDGFLEKLNSTEFVALSRLMETFILDTEQICGRKSMSLRGALQSQANRFVNRFHEERKTKLSLLLDNERWKQADVPAEFQDLVDSISDGKIALPEKKAGAPEERKPTDFLIVDGQKYAVVGTVLLLIRIILEYCQCVDNIPSIVTDMLTRLSDLLKYFNSRSCQLVLGAGALQVVGLKTITTKNLALSSRCLQLIVYYIPVIRAHFEARLQPKQFSMLRHFDHITKDYHDHIAEISTKLVAIMDTLFDKLLSKYEVKAPVPSMCFRNICKQMAKMHEAIYDLLPEEQTQMLFLRINASYKFHLKRQLAHLNVVNDGGPQNGLVTADVAFYTGNLQSLKGLQILDLNMAEIWEQKR
;
A
#
# COMPACT_ATOMS: atom_id res chain seq x y z
N MET A 1 -62.64 38.86 -1.87
CA MET A 1 -63.58 39.61 -2.72
C MET A 1 -64.96 38.95 -2.83
N SER A 2 -65.08 37.61 -2.89
CA SER A 2 -66.40 36.93 -2.94
C SER A 2 -67.22 37.04 -1.64
N LEU A 3 -66.60 36.86 -0.46
CA LEU A 3 -67.26 36.93 0.86
C LEU A 3 -67.98 38.27 1.15
N THR A 4 -67.47 39.39 0.65
CA THR A 4 -68.05 40.72 0.90
C THR A 4 -69.34 41.00 0.12
N LEU A 5 -69.58 40.31 -1.00
CA LEU A 5 -70.79 40.49 -1.81
C LEU A 5 -72.00 39.73 -1.24
N HIS A 6 -71.77 38.59 -0.59
CA HIS A 6 -72.86 37.77 -0.03
C HIS A 6 -73.54 38.46 1.17
N PHE A 7 -72.75 39.03 2.08
CA PHE A 7 -73.26 39.77 3.26
C PHE A 7 -74.06 41.03 2.91
N ALA A 8 -73.74 41.70 1.80
CA ALA A 8 -74.47 42.90 1.37
C ALA A 8 -75.90 42.60 0.90
N SER A 9 -76.10 41.46 0.22
CA SER A 9 -77.41 41.02 -0.28
C SER A 9 -78.38 40.63 0.86
N GLU A 10 -77.85 39.94 1.88
CA GLU A 10 -78.64 39.47 3.02
C GLU A 10 -79.09 40.60 3.97
N LEU A 11 -78.35 41.72 3.99
CA LEU A 11 -78.73 42.92 4.75
C LEU A 11 -79.82 43.73 4.06
N LEU A 12 -79.80 43.84 2.72
CA LEU A 12 -80.81 44.59 1.95
C LEU A 12 -82.19 43.92 1.97
N THR A 13 -82.25 42.59 2.02
CA THR A 13 -83.50 41.81 2.03
C THR A 13 -84.23 41.83 3.38
N LYS A 14 -83.57 42.19 4.49
CA LYS A 14 -84.17 42.22 5.85
C LYS A 14 -84.75 43.58 6.26
N VAL A 15 -84.55 44.64 5.46
CA VAL A 15 -84.94 46.03 5.82
C VAL A 15 -86.35 46.42 5.34
N SER A 16 -86.88 45.80 4.29
CA SER A 16 -88.20 46.13 3.74
C SER A 16 -89.39 45.95 4.71
N PRO A 17 -89.52 44.86 5.50
CA PRO A 17 -90.71 44.64 6.34
C PRO A 17 -90.82 45.59 7.54
N TRP A 18 -89.73 46.26 7.90
CA TRP A 18 -89.68 47.18 9.05
C TRP A 18 -90.30 48.55 8.74
N LYS A 19 -90.31 49.00 7.48
CA LYS A 19 -90.93 50.29 7.11
C LYS A 19 -92.45 50.26 7.22
N GLU A 20 -93.11 49.19 6.77
CA GLU A 20 -94.57 49.06 6.81
C GLU A 20 -95.09 49.02 8.26
N LYS A 21 -94.38 48.30 9.14
CA LYS A 21 -94.71 48.18 10.57
C LYS A 21 -94.62 49.49 11.36
N ILE A 22 -93.87 50.48 10.87
CA ILE A 22 -93.79 51.82 11.47
C ILE A 22 -94.92 52.72 10.93
N HIS A 23 -95.32 52.57 9.67
CA HIS A 23 -96.40 53.36 9.07
C HIS A 23 -97.77 53.06 9.71
N GLU A 24 -98.07 51.78 9.98
CA GLU A 24 -99.25 51.37 10.78
C GLU A 24 -99.26 52.02 12.17
N LYS A 25 -98.12 51.99 12.88
CA LYS A 25 -98.01 52.50 14.26
C LYS A 25 -98.17 54.01 14.40
N CYS A 26 -97.86 54.80 13.36
CA CYS A 26 -98.17 56.22 13.35
C CYS A 26 -99.66 56.52 13.12
N LYS A 27 -100.42 55.57 12.55
CA LYS A 27 -101.84 55.74 12.23
C LYS A 27 -102.75 55.59 13.46
N SER A 28 -102.28 54.90 14.50
CA SER A 28 -103.01 54.66 15.76
C SER A 28 -102.85 55.75 16.83
N ILE A 29 -102.17 56.86 16.53
CA ILE A 29 -101.85 57.92 17.52
C ILE A 29 -102.82 59.14 17.41
N CYS A 30 -103.67 59.18 16.38
CA CYS A 30 -104.70 60.22 16.22
C CYS A 30 -106.12 59.68 16.44
N HIS A 31 -106.71 59.95 17.61
CA HIS A 31 -108.15 59.81 17.85
C HIS A 31 -108.78 61.19 18.12
N PRO A 32 -109.77 61.63 17.32
CA PRO A 32 -110.61 62.80 17.63
C PRO A 32 -111.96 62.38 18.25
N LYS A 33 -112.38 63.11 19.29
CA LYS A 33 -113.78 63.35 19.76
C LYS A 33 -113.70 64.15 21.07
N ASP A 34 -114.11 65.41 21.10
CA ASP A 34 -115.50 65.90 21.12
C ASP A 34 -116.24 65.62 22.44
N THR A 35 -116.17 66.59 23.36
CA THR A 35 -117.28 66.86 24.30
C THR A 35 -117.31 68.34 24.70
N PHE A 36 -117.37 69.22 23.70
CA PHE A 36 -117.71 70.63 23.92
C PHE A 36 -119.22 70.80 24.13
N GLY A 37 -119.60 71.69 25.04
CA GLY A 37 -120.90 72.37 25.00
C GLY A 37 -122.02 71.82 25.90
N ARG A 38 -122.31 72.56 26.98
CA ARG A 38 -123.70 72.83 27.43
C ARG A 38 -123.90 74.05 28.35
N THR A 39 -122.84 74.63 28.92
CA THR A 39 -123.00 75.62 30.02
C THR A 39 -122.79 77.10 29.68
N LEU A 40 -122.25 77.47 28.50
CA LEU A 40 -121.84 78.85 28.20
C LEU A 40 -122.79 79.66 27.28
N LEU A 41 -123.91 79.09 26.85
CA LEU A 41 -124.86 79.80 25.97
C LEU A 41 -125.70 80.88 26.67
N HIS A 42 -125.65 81.00 28.00
CA HIS A 42 -126.45 81.99 28.76
C HIS A 42 -125.68 83.23 29.23
N THR A 43 -124.35 83.23 29.21
CA THR A 43 -123.52 84.37 29.64
C THR A 43 -123.09 85.27 28.48
N HIS A 44 -123.17 84.78 27.24
CA HIS A 44 -122.59 85.47 26.08
C HIS A 44 -123.40 86.67 25.55
N ASP A 45 -124.67 86.80 25.93
CA ASP A 45 -125.50 87.98 25.59
C ASP A 45 -125.21 89.18 26.50
N LYS A 46 -125.00 88.97 27.81
CA LYS A 46 -124.77 90.08 28.77
C LYS A 46 -123.47 90.84 28.50
N SER A 47 -122.37 90.13 28.32
CA SER A 47 -121.07 90.76 28.02
C SER A 47 -121.06 91.52 26.70
N ARG A 48 -121.97 91.19 25.77
CA ARG A 48 -122.10 91.88 24.48
C ARG A 48 -122.96 93.14 24.57
N THR A 49 -124.00 93.18 25.41
CA THR A 49 -124.79 94.40 25.65
C THR A 49 -124.00 95.46 26.42
N ASP A 50 -123.13 95.06 27.34
CA ASP A 50 -122.40 96.01 28.21
C ASP A 50 -121.31 96.78 27.43
N LEU A 51 -120.73 96.17 26.39
CA LEU A 51 -119.76 96.80 25.49
C LEU A 51 -120.37 97.86 24.54
N GLU A 52 -121.69 97.92 24.38
CA GLU A 52 -122.33 98.97 23.54
C GLU A 52 -122.53 100.30 24.28
N GLN A 53 -122.36 100.34 25.61
CA GLN A 53 -122.48 101.58 26.40
C GLN A 53 -121.26 102.51 26.28
N VAL A 54 -120.11 101.99 25.83
CA VAL A 54 -118.90 102.77 25.56
C VAL A 54 -119.05 103.45 24.18
N PRO A 55 -118.91 104.79 24.07
CA PRO A 55 -118.98 105.46 22.78
C PRO A 55 -117.93 104.92 21.80
N LYS A 56 -118.39 104.45 20.63
CA LYS A 56 -117.54 103.82 19.58
C LYS A 56 -116.42 104.72 19.03
N ILE A 57 -116.37 106.00 19.43
CA ILE A 57 -115.27 106.94 19.19
C ILE A 57 -113.98 106.53 19.91
N PHE A 58 -114.06 106.01 21.15
CA PHE A 58 -112.89 105.55 21.90
C PHE A 58 -112.29 104.22 21.38
N MET A 59 -112.99 103.53 20.48
CA MET A 59 -112.59 102.26 19.89
C MET A 59 -112.12 102.42 18.42
N LYS A 60 -111.91 103.65 17.94
CA LYS A 60 -111.32 103.93 16.62
C LYS A 60 -109.78 103.92 16.72
N PRO A 61 -109.07 103.36 15.72
CA PRO A 61 -107.60 103.38 15.70
C PRO A 61 -107.03 104.80 15.52
N ASP A 62 -107.78 105.70 14.86
CA ASP A 62 -107.34 107.06 14.51
C ASP A 62 -107.79 108.12 15.53
N PHE A 63 -107.84 107.76 16.83
CA PHE A 63 -108.26 108.68 17.89
C PHE A 63 -107.16 109.70 18.21
N ALA A 64 -107.26 110.89 17.61
CA ALA A 64 -106.39 112.03 17.86
C ALA A 64 -107.15 113.18 18.55
N LEU A 65 -106.63 113.67 19.68
CA LEU A 65 -107.21 114.80 20.41
C LEU A 65 -106.89 116.18 19.79
N ASP A 66 -106.01 116.20 18.78
CA ASP A 66 -105.52 117.42 18.13
C ASP A 66 -106.50 117.99 17.08
N ASP A 67 -107.50 117.20 16.67
CA ASP A 67 -108.55 117.63 15.73
C ASP A 67 -109.69 118.39 16.46
N PRO A 68 -109.98 119.66 16.11
CA PRO A 68 -110.99 120.46 16.79
C PRO A 68 -112.42 119.87 16.77
N LEU A 69 -112.78 119.07 15.77
CA LEU A 69 -114.10 118.44 15.70
C LEU A 69 -114.19 117.23 16.64
N THR A 70 -113.16 116.38 16.65
CA THR A 70 -113.06 115.24 17.56
C THR A 70 -112.94 115.70 19.02
N PHE A 71 -112.19 116.78 19.30
CA PHE A 71 -112.11 117.38 20.63
C PHE A 71 -113.46 117.94 21.10
N ASN A 72 -114.20 118.68 20.26
CA ASN A 72 -115.53 119.20 20.61
C ASN A 72 -116.57 118.08 20.82
N ALA A 73 -116.44 116.93 20.13
CA ALA A 73 -117.27 115.76 20.36
C ALA A 73 -116.99 115.06 21.71
N VAL A 74 -115.80 115.25 22.26
CA VAL A 74 -115.39 114.74 23.59
C VAL A 74 -115.63 115.78 24.70
N LEU A 75 -115.58 117.09 24.38
CA LEU A 75 -115.73 118.22 25.32
C LEU A 75 -116.51 119.40 24.69
N PRO A 76 -117.84 119.52 24.94
CA PRO A 76 -118.64 120.63 24.39
C PRO A 76 -118.42 121.97 25.12
N TRP A 77 -117.88 122.97 24.42
CA TRP A 77 -117.59 124.31 24.97
C TRP A 77 -118.82 125.22 25.19
N SER A 78 -120.04 124.76 24.87
CA SER A 78 -121.29 125.51 25.02
C SER A 78 -121.66 125.87 26.47
N HIS A 79 -120.98 125.29 27.47
CA HIS A 79 -121.23 125.56 28.88
C HIS A 79 -120.39 126.72 29.48
N PHE A 80 -119.49 127.35 28.71
CA PHE A 80 -118.45 128.25 29.26
C PHE A 80 -118.50 129.74 28.85
N ASN A 81 -119.52 130.22 28.11
CA ASN A 81 -119.53 131.62 27.63
C ASN A 81 -120.89 132.34 27.65
N THR A 82 -121.00 133.43 28.42
CA THR A 82 -121.68 134.71 28.07
C THR A 82 -121.37 135.79 29.12
N ALA A 83 -121.59 137.07 28.80
CA ALA A 83 -120.81 138.18 29.35
C ALA A 83 -121.35 138.90 30.63
N SER A 84 -120.41 139.49 31.37
CA SER A 84 -120.54 140.54 32.40
C SER A 84 -121.16 140.18 33.77
N GLY A 85 -120.31 140.17 34.81
CA GLY A 85 -120.71 140.39 36.22
C GLY A 85 -120.95 139.16 37.12
N LYS A 86 -119.95 138.82 37.96
CA LYS A 86 -120.00 138.00 39.20
C LYS A 86 -120.74 136.63 39.16
N GLY A 87 -119.98 135.52 39.23
CA GLY A 87 -120.19 134.49 40.27
C GLY A 87 -120.53 133.03 39.92
N ASN A 88 -119.49 132.17 39.90
CA ASN A 88 -119.45 130.84 40.51
C ASN A 88 -120.44 129.73 40.04
N ARG A 89 -120.37 129.25 38.78
CA ARG A 89 -121.18 128.10 38.32
C ARG A 89 -120.45 126.96 37.57
N ASP A 90 -119.13 127.07 37.37
CA ASP A 90 -118.41 126.27 36.36
C ASP A 90 -117.83 124.92 36.85
N ALA A 91 -117.90 124.62 38.15
CA ALA A 91 -117.20 123.47 38.75
C ALA A 91 -117.97 122.13 38.74
N ALA A 92 -119.26 122.13 38.41
CA ALA A 92 -120.12 120.94 38.53
C ALA A 92 -120.09 120.01 37.30
N SER A 93 -119.71 120.52 36.12
CA SER A 93 -119.75 119.78 34.85
C SER A 93 -118.56 118.84 34.64
N SER A 94 -117.38 119.20 35.13
CA SER A 94 -116.15 118.42 34.96
C SER A 94 -116.15 117.10 35.74
N LYS A 95 -116.71 117.10 36.96
CA LYS A 95 -116.67 115.94 37.85
C LYS A 95 -117.52 114.76 37.34
N LEU A 96 -118.67 115.05 36.73
CA LEU A 96 -119.58 114.05 36.14
C LEU A 96 -118.99 113.33 34.92
N LEU A 97 -118.08 114.00 34.18
CA LEU A 97 -117.41 113.41 33.03
C LEU A 97 -116.34 112.38 33.46
N GLN A 98 -115.64 112.65 34.56
CA GLN A 98 -114.60 111.78 35.10
C GLN A 98 -115.17 110.44 35.60
N GLU A 99 -116.32 110.46 36.29
CA GLU A 99 -117.00 109.24 36.78
C GLU A 99 -117.42 108.32 35.61
N LYS A 100 -117.91 108.89 34.50
CA LYS A 100 -118.26 108.11 33.30
C LYS A 100 -117.06 107.42 32.65
N LEU A 101 -115.91 108.10 32.57
CA LEU A 101 -114.70 107.51 32.00
C LEU A 101 -114.15 106.36 32.86
N SER A 102 -114.23 106.47 34.19
CA SER A 102 -113.83 105.39 35.09
C SER A 102 -114.67 104.13 34.89
N HIS A 103 -116.00 104.29 34.75
CA HIS A 103 -116.92 103.16 34.56
C HIS A 103 -116.64 102.36 33.27
N TYR A 104 -116.21 103.02 32.19
CA TYR A 104 -115.84 102.34 30.95
C TYR A 104 -114.55 101.51 31.06
N LEU A 105 -113.66 101.82 32.01
CA LEU A 105 -112.39 101.14 32.18
C LEU A 105 -112.60 99.77 32.86
N ASP A 106 -113.38 99.72 33.95
CA ASP A 106 -113.72 98.50 34.68
C ASP A 106 -114.35 97.41 33.78
N ILE A 107 -115.22 97.83 32.84
CA ILE A 107 -115.90 96.92 31.89
C ILE A 107 -114.90 96.21 30.96
N VAL A 108 -113.77 96.86 30.63
CA VAL A 108 -112.73 96.29 29.77
C VAL A 108 -111.86 95.28 30.54
N GLU A 109 -111.45 95.59 31.77
CA GLU A 109 -110.57 94.72 32.56
C GLU A 109 -111.20 93.35 32.84
N VAL A 110 -112.48 93.31 33.23
CA VAL A 110 -113.22 92.07 33.52
C VAL A 110 -113.27 91.13 32.31
N ASN A 111 -113.44 91.68 31.10
CA ASN A 111 -113.48 90.88 29.87
C ASN A 111 -112.11 90.29 29.48
N ILE A 112 -111.01 91.03 29.72
CA ILE A 112 -109.65 90.54 29.45
C ILE A 112 -109.31 89.37 30.38
N ALA A 113 -109.61 89.48 31.67
CA ALA A 113 -109.35 88.43 32.65
C ALA A 113 -110.07 87.11 32.30
N HIS A 114 -111.31 87.19 31.78
CA HIS A 114 -112.08 86.00 31.41
C HIS A 114 -111.45 85.21 30.25
N GLN A 115 -111.01 85.92 29.19
CA GLN A 115 -110.42 85.29 27.99
C GLN A 115 -109.11 84.55 28.26
N ILE A 116 -108.30 85.02 29.22
CA ILE A 116 -107.01 84.40 29.56
C ILE A 116 -107.21 83.04 30.23
N SER A 117 -108.24 82.88 31.08
CA SER A 117 -108.46 81.61 31.80
C SER A 117 -108.77 80.44 30.85
N LEU A 118 -109.59 80.68 29.83
CA LEU A 118 -110.11 79.68 28.88
C LEU A 118 -109.06 79.00 27.99
N ARG A 119 -107.83 79.54 27.88
CA ARG A 119 -106.79 79.02 26.96
C ARG A 119 -105.59 78.36 27.65
N SER A 120 -105.59 78.27 28.98
CA SER A 120 -104.41 77.85 29.76
C SER A 120 -104.11 76.34 29.71
N GLU A 121 -105.12 75.49 29.72
CA GLU A 121 -104.94 74.04 29.95
C GLU A 121 -104.28 73.29 28.78
N ALA A 122 -104.63 73.64 27.54
CA ALA A 122 -104.10 73.01 26.33
C ALA A 122 -102.58 73.20 26.15
N PHE A 123 -102.03 74.28 26.69
CA PHE A 123 -100.60 74.60 26.62
C PHE A 123 -99.73 73.61 27.42
N PHE A 124 -100.19 73.19 28.60
CA PHE A 124 -99.42 72.30 29.47
C PHE A 124 -99.35 70.85 28.94
N HIS A 125 -100.40 70.35 28.29
CA HIS A 125 -100.38 69.02 27.66
C HIS A 125 -99.37 68.92 26.50
N ALA A 126 -99.27 69.96 25.66
CA ALA A 126 -98.28 70.00 24.59
C ALA A 126 -96.83 70.02 25.14
N MET A 127 -96.62 70.72 26.25
CA MET A 127 -95.31 70.81 26.90
C MET A 127 -94.84 69.46 27.47
N ALA A 128 -95.76 68.70 28.07
CA ALA A 128 -95.46 67.38 28.64
C ALA A 128 -95.03 66.36 27.56
N SER A 129 -95.76 66.28 26.44
CA SER A 129 -95.43 65.35 25.35
C SER A 129 -94.09 65.69 24.68
N GLN A 130 -93.75 66.98 24.57
CA GLN A 130 -92.47 67.41 24.01
C GLN A 130 -91.29 67.06 24.93
N HIS A 131 -91.47 67.09 26.25
CA HIS A 131 -90.43 66.68 27.21
C HIS A 131 -90.15 65.17 27.16
N GLU A 132 -91.21 64.35 27.09
CA GLU A 132 -91.07 62.89 26.99
C GLU A 132 -90.35 62.46 25.70
N LEU A 133 -90.70 63.07 24.56
CA LEU A 133 -90.05 62.80 23.27
C LEU A 133 -88.56 63.19 23.28
N GLN A 134 -88.21 64.28 23.98
CA GLN A 134 -86.83 64.73 24.15
C GLN A 134 -85.99 63.72 24.95
N ASP A 135 -86.56 63.06 25.96
CA ASP A 135 -85.87 62.06 26.77
C ASP A 135 -85.65 60.73 26.02
N TYR A 136 -86.62 60.29 25.21
CA TYR A 136 -86.44 59.15 24.30
C TYR A 136 -85.35 59.39 23.24
N LEU A 137 -85.29 60.61 22.69
CA LEU A 137 -84.24 60.99 21.74
C LEU A 137 -82.85 60.94 22.39
N LYS A 138 -82.74 61.41 23.65
CA LYS A 138 -81.51 61.41 24.45
C LYS A 138 -81.02 59.98 24.73
N LYS A 139 -81.91 59.09 25.19
CA LYS A 139 -81.62 57.65 25.40
C LYS A 139 -81.15 56.97 24.12
N THR A 140 -81.79 57.22 22.99
CA THR A 140 -81.45 56.63 21.69
C THR A 140 -80.08 57.10 21.18
N SER A 141 -79.80 58.40 21.29
CA SER A 141 -78.49 58.98 20.96
C SER A 141 -77.35 58.36 21.78
N GLN A 142 -77.57 58.18 23.09
CA GLN A 142 -76.59 57.55 23.99
C GLN A 142 -76.32 56.07 23.65
N ALA A 143 -77.35 55.31 23.25
CA ALA A 143 -77.19 53.93 22.79
C ALA A 143 -76.38 53.84 21.47
N VAL A 144 -76.66 54.73 20.51
CA VAL A 144 -75.90 54.79 19.24
C VAL A 144 -74.44 55.16 19.48
N LYS A 145 -74.16 56.08 20.41
CA LYS A 145 -72.78 56.42 20.81
C LYS A 145 -72.05 55.20 21.37
N MET A 146 -72.64 54.52 22.37
CA MET A 146 -72.03 53.31 22.94
C MET A 146 -71.77 52.20 21.92
N LEU A 147 -72.65 52.04 20.92
CA LEU A 147 -72.46 51.04 19.86
C LEU A 147 -71.28 51.41 18.95
N ARG A 148 -71.15 52.69 18.56
CA ARG A 148 -70.00 53.18 17.77
C ARG A 148 -68.69 53.04 18.55
N ASP A 149 -68.69 53.37 19.84
CA ASP A 149 -67.52 53.24 20.71
C ASP A 149 -67.07 51.78 20.83
N LYS A 150 -68.02 50.82 20.96
CA LYS A 150 -67.72 49.38 20.97
C LYS A 150 -67.20 48.87 19.62
N ILE A 151 -67.76 49.31 18.50
CA ILE A 151 -67.28 48.93 17.16
C ILE A 151 -65.85 49.45 16.94
N GLY A 152 -65.56 50.70 17.35
CA GLY A 152 -64.20 51.25 17.30
C GLY A 152 -63.19 50.51 18.18
N GLN A 153 -63.61 49.99 19.34
CA GLN A 153 -62.76 49.11 20.16
C GLN A 153 -62.51 47.76 19.50
N ILE A 154 -63.52 47.15 18.87
CA ILE A 154 -63.37 45.86 18.17
C ILE A 154 -62.42 46.00 16.98
N ASP A 155 -62.55 47.04 16.17
CA ASP A 155 -61.69 47.28 15.00
C ASP A 155 -60.23 47.49 15.43
N LYS A 156 -60.00 48.30 16.47
CA LYS A 156 -58.67 48.56 17.04
C LYS A 156 -57.99 47.31 17.62
N VAL A 157 -58.75 46.41 18.25
CA VAL A 157 -58.18 45.19 18.87
C VAL A 157 -58.05 44.06 17.86
N MET A 158 -59.08 43.79 17.05
CA MET A 158 -59.11 42.62 16.15
C MET A 158 -58.44 42.89 14.80
N CYS A 159 -58.57 44.09 14.22
CA CYS A 159 -57.97 44.42 12.92
C CYS A 159 -56.55 45.00 13.10
N GLU A 160 -56.41 46.16 13.75
CA GLU A 160 -55.08 46.78 13.93
C GLU A 160 -54.16 45.92 14.79
N GLY A 161 -54.67 45.35 15.89
CA GLY A 161 -53.91 44.49 16.79
C GLY A 161 -53.32 43.26 16.10
N SER A 162 -54.13 42.52 15.32
CA SER A 162 -53.67 41.32 14.62
C SER A 162 -52.69 41.64 13.48
N LEU A 163 -52.94 42.69 12.71
CA LEU A 163 -52.01 43.18 11.67
C LEU A 163 -50.66 43.62 12.28
N LYS A 164 -50.67 44.23 13.46
CA LYS A 164 -49.46 44.63 14.18
C LYS A 164 -48.70 43.44 14.76
N VAL A 165 -49.40 42.38 15.21
CA VAL A 165 -48.75 41.11 15.60
C VAL A 165 -48.10 40.43 14.38
N LEU A 166 -48.75 40.44 13.21
CA LEU A 166 -48.15 39.91 11.98
C LEU A 166 -46.91 40.71 11.54
N SER A 167 -46.96 42.05 11.56
CA SER A 167 -45.80 42.87 11.18
C SER A 167 -44.63 42.74 12.16
N LEU A 168 -44.90 42.62 13.46
CA LEU A 168 -43.90 42.32 14.49
C LEU A 168 -43.31 40.90 14.32
N SER A 169 -44.12 39.91 13.95
CA SER A 169 -43.64 38.55 13.65
C SER A 169 -42.71 38.51 12.44
N LEU A 170 -43.05 39.23 11.36
CA LEU A 170 -42.19 39.40 10.19
C LEU A 170 -40.88 40.13 10.54
N SER A 171 -40.97 41.21 11.33
CA SER A 171 -39.79 41.94 11.81
C SER A 171 -38.87 41.06 12.66
N ARG A 172 -39.43 40.29 13.62
CA ARG A 172 -38.70 39.31 14.43
C ARG A 172 -38.01 38.27 13.57
N ASN A 173 -38.69 37.70 12.57
CA ASN A 173 -38.10 36.71 11.67
C ASN A 173 -36.95 37.31 10.84
N ASN A 174 -37.05 38.58 10.42
CA ASN A 174 -35.97 39.27 9.73
C ASN A 174 -34.76 39.54 10.66
N CYS A 175 -35.00 39.94 11.92
CA CYS A 175 -33.95 40.10 12.92
C CYS A 175 -33.24 38.77 13.23
N ILE A 176 -33.97 37.66 13.33
CA ILE A 176 -33.39 36.32 13.53
C ILE A 176 -32.48 35.93 12.35
N LYS A 177 -32.93 36.14 11.10
CA LYS A 177 -32.12 35.91 9.90
C LYS A 177 -30.83 36.74 9.90
N ALA A 178 -30.92 38.02 10.27
CA ALA A 178 -29.75 38.90 10.37
C ALA A 178 -28.78 38.46 11.48
N TYR A 179 -29.30 38.08 12.65
CA TYR A 179 -28.50 37.55 13.76
C TYR A 179 -27.76 36.26 13.39
N ASN A 180 -28.43 35.31 12.73
CA ASN A 180 -27.80 34.07 12.29
C ASN A 180 -26.65 34.33 11.31
N LYS A 181 -26.83 35.24 10.33
CA LYS A 181 -25.74 35.65 9.44
C LYS A 181 -24.59 36.32 10.20
N LEU A 182 -24.86 37.23 11.12
CA LEU A 182 -23.82 37.85 11.96
C LEU A 182 -23.04 36.82 12.80
N LYS A 183 -23.72 35.79 13.32
CA LYS A 183 -23.08 34.70 14.06
C LYS A 183 -22.12 33.91 13.17
N LEU A 184 -22.53 33.55 11.95
CA LEU A 184 -21.68 32.88 10.95
C LEU A 184 -20.46 33.75 10.58
N MET A 185 -20.66 35.06 10.37
CA MET A 185 -19.55 36.00 10.10
C MET A 185 -18.54 36.06 11.26
N ALA A 186 -18.97 35.96 12.52
CA ALA A 186 -18.09 35.89 13.67
C ALA A 186 -17.29 34.59 13.72
N THR A 187 -17.92 33.44 13.44
CA THR A 187 -17.22 32.14 13.33
C THR A 187 -16.15 32.17 12.24
N VAL A 188 -16.47 32.73 11.07
CA VAL A 188 -15.55 32.86 9.92
C VAL A 188 -14.40 33.84 10.19
N HIS A 189 -14.57 34.84 11.06
CA HIS A 189 -13.47 35.69 11.52
C HIS A 189 -12.52 34.93 12.48
N GLN A 190 -13.05 33.99 13.26
CA GLN A 190 -12.29 33.28 14.28
C GLN A 190 -11.48 32.09 13.73
N THR A 191 -11.72 31.65 12.50
CA THR A 191 -11.00 30.53 11.89
C THR A 191 -9.53 30.86 11.60
N GLN A 192 -9.19 32.09 11.17
CA GLN A 192 -7.80 32.45 10.86
C GLN A 192 -6.85 32.37 12.07
N PRO A 193 -7.16 32.92 13.27
CA PRO A 193 -6.37 32.68 14.48
C PRO A 193 -6.28 31.20 14.88
N THR A 194 -7.36 30.43 14.71
CA THR A 194 -7.40 29.00 15.05
C THR A 194 -6.54 28.15 14.11
N VAL A 195 -6.53 28.44 12.80
CA VAL A 195 -5.60 27.82 11.84
C VAL A 195 -4.16 28.12 12.25
N GLN A 196 -3.83 29.36 12.61
CA GLN A 196 -2.47 29.71 13.04
C GLN A 196 -2.04 28.99 14.33
N LEU A 197 -2.96 28.74 15.27
CA LEU A 197 -2.72 27.93 16.46
C LEU A 197 -2.44 26.46 16.11
N LEU A 198 -3.28 25.84 15.26
CA LEU A 198 -3.11 24.45 14.83
C LEU A 198 -1.79 24.23 14.05
N LEU A 199 -1.32 25.24 13.32
CA LEU A 199 0.00 25.20 12.67
C LEU A 199 1.16 25.29 13.67
N SER A 200 0.96 25.87 14.85
CA SER A 200 1.96 25.85 15.93
C SER A 200 2.00 24.52 16.70
N THR A 201 0.92 23.74 16.68
CA THR A 201 0.84 22.38 17.26
C THR A 201 1.12 21.26 16.25
N SER A 202 1.48 21.60 15.00
CA SER A 202 1.68 20.65 13.88
C SER A 202 0.43 19.83 13.49
N GLU A 203 -0.76 20.29 13.86
CA GLU A 203 -2.05 19.65 13.54
C GLU A 203 -2.56 20.06 12.16
N PHE A 204 -1.77 19.75 11.12
CA PHE A 204 -2.07 20.14 9.74
C PHE A 204 -3.42 19.62 9.23
N VAL A 205 -3.84 18.42 9.68
CA VAL A 205 -5.11 17.81 9.28
C VAL A 205 -6.30 18.64 9.75
N GLY A 206 -6.34 18.98 11.05
CA GLY A 206 -7.39 19.81 11.63
C GLY A 206 -7.41 21.22 11.04
N ALA A 207 -6.25 21.79 10.72
CA ALA A 207 -6.16 23.07 10.02
C ALA A 207 -6.79 23.01 8.61
N LEU A 208 -6.57 21.93 7.85
CA LEU A 208 -7.17 21.72 6.52
C LEU A 208 -8.67 21.48 6.58
N ASP A 209 -9.17 20.71 7.56
CA ASP A 209 -10.62 20.54 7.78
C ASP A 209 -11.31 21.85 8.18
N LEU A 210 -10.67 22.67 9.02
CA LEU A 210 -11.18 24.00 9.37
C LEU A 210 -11.19 24.95 8.16
N ILE A 211 -10.18 24.89 7.28
CA ILE A 211 -10.16 25.65 6.03
C ILE A 211 -11.29 25.19 5.09
N ALA A 212 -11.45 23.89 4.87
CA ALA A 212 -12.48 23.34 3.98
C ALA A 212 -13.90 23.71 4.44
N THR A 213 -14.21 23.50 5.72
CA THR A 213 -15.51 23.89 6.31
C THR A 213 -15.74 25.41 6.26
N THR A 214 -14.69 26.23 6.45
CA THR A 214 -14.80 27.69 6.28
C THR A 214 -15.09 28.08 4.83
N GLN A 215 -14.44 27.43 3.86
CA GLN A 215 -14.70 27.66 2.43
C GLN A 215 -16.14 27.25 2.06
N GLU A 216 -16.64 26.13 2.56
CA GLU A 216 -18.02 25.67 2.33
C GLU A 216 -19.05 26.65 2.90
N VAL A 217 -18.91 27.06 4.16
CA VAL A 217 -19.79 28.07 4.80
C VAL A 217 -19.78 29.40 4.03
N LEU A 218 -18.61 29.79 3.51
CA LEU A 218 -18.45 31.01 2.72
C LEU A 218 -19.13 30.90 1.33
N GLN A 219 -19.18 29.70 0.74
CA GLN A 219 -19.88 29.43 -0.52
C GLN A 219 -21.39 29.29 -0.36
N GLN A 220 -21.88 28.61 0.68
CA GLN A 220 -23.31 28.29 0.86
C GLN A 220 -24.11 29.40 1.56
N GLU A 221 -23.64 29.93 2.69
CA GLU A 221 -24.44 30.79 3.59
C GLU A 221 -24.15 32.29 3.41
N LEU A 222 -22.89 32.63 3.06
CA LEU A 222 -22.37 34.01 3.05
C LEU A 222 -22.13 34.57 1.63
N GLN A 223 -22.62 33.87 0.59
CA GLN A 223 -22.51 34.29 -0.80
C GLN A 223 -23.07 35.71 -1.01
N GLY A 224 -22.25 36.61 -1.57
CA GLY A 224 -22.60 38.02 -1.83
C GLY A 224 -22.20 39.04 -0.75
N ILE A 225 -21.62 38.62 0.39
CA ILE A 225 -21.11 39.57 1.39
C ILE A 225 -19.75 40.12 0.96
N HIS A 226 -19.71 41.40 0.55
CA HIS A 226 -18.50 42.05 0.03
C HIS A 226 -17.28 42.01 0.96
N SER A 227 -17.49 42.06 2.29
CA SER A 227 -16.39 42.07 3.28
C SER A 227 -15.51 40.82 3.24
N PHE A 228 -16.04 39.68 2.78
CA PHE A 228 -15.31 38.40 2.74
C PHE A 228 -14.80 38.03 1.34
N ARG A 229 -14.89 38.94 0.35
CA ARG A 229 -14.47 38.69 -1.03
C ARG A 229 -13.03 38.16 -1.18
N HIS A 230 -12.13 38.58 -0.30
CA HIS A 230 -10.72 38.18 -0.33
C HIS A 230 -10.39 37.00 0.60
N LEU A 231 -11.30 36.61 1.50
CA LEU A 231 -11.03 35.56 2.47
C LEU A 231 -10.92 34.18 1.80
N GLY A 232 -11.76 33.89 0.79
CA GLY A 232 -11.64 32.66 0.00
C GLY A 232 -10.25 32.51 -0.64
N SER A 233 -9.72 33.59 -1.24
CA SER A 233 -8.35 33.57 -1.78
C SER A 233 -7.27 33.45 -0.70
N GLN A 234 -7.46 34.08 0.47
CA GLN A 234 -6.52 33.94 1.60
C GLN A 234 -6.51 32.50 2.16
N LEU A 235 -7.66 31.85 2.24
CA LEU A 235 -7.78 30.45 2.64
C LEU A 235 -7.07 29.51 1.65
N CYS A 236 -7.18 29.73 0.34
CA CYS A 236 -6.42 28.98 -0.66
C CYS A 236 -4.89 29.24 -0.60
N GLU A 237 -4.44 30.43 -0.23
CA GLU A 237 -3.00 30.69 -0.04
C GLU A 237 -2.48 30.10 1.29
N LEU A 238 -3.29 30.08 2.34
CA LEU A 238 -2.98 29.36 3.58
C LEU A 238 -2.89 27.85 3.33
N GLU A 239 -3.82 27.28 2.56
CA GLU A 239 -3.78 25.88 2.13
C GLU A 239 -2.45 25.56 1.40
N LYS A 240 -2.06 26.34 0.39
CA LYS A 240 -0.76 26.19 -0.31
C LYS A 240 0.47 26.38 0.59
N LEU A 241 0.36 27.15 1.68
CA LEU A 241 1.43 27.28 2.66
C LEU A 241 1.54 26.01 3.51
N ILE A 242 0.39 25.44 3.90
CA ILE A 242 0.31 24.15 4.61
C ILE A 242 0.91 23.03 3.75
N ASP A 243 0.61 22.93 2.45
CA ASP A 243 1.26 21.98 1.53
C ASP A 243 2.80 22.00 1.69
N LYS A 244 3.38 23.20 1.65
CA LYS A 244 4.84 23.41 1.71
C LYS A 244 5.40 23.08 3.09
N MET A 245 4.70 23.46 4.16
CA MET A 245 5.09 23.13 5.53
C MET A 245 5.05 21.62 5.77
N MET A 246 3.99 20.93 5.32
CA MET A 246 3.86 19.48 5.44
C MET A 246 4.95 18.73 4.67
N ILE A 247 5.31 19.16 3.47
CA ILE A 247 6.40 18.55 2.69
C ILE A 247 7.76 18.78 3.38
N ALA A 248 8.00 19.97 3.95
CA ALA A 248 9.23 20.27 4.69
C ALA A 248 9.33 19.47 6.00
N GLU A 249 8.25 19.38 6.78
CA GLU A 249 8.10 18.53 7.96
C GLU A 249 8.35 17.06 7.63
N PHE A 250 7.71 16.54 6.58
CA PHE A 250 7.92 15.16 6.13
C PHE A 250 9.37 14.90 5.71
N SER A 251 10.01 15.83 5.02
CA SER A 251 11.43 15.72 4.65
C SER A 251 12.34 15.69 5.89
N SER A 252 12.08 16.57 6.87
CA SER A 252 12.80 16.58 8.15
C SER A 252 12.58 15.30 8.95
N TYR A 253 11.34 14.80 9.01
CA TYR A 253 11.00 13.51 9.61
C TYR A 253 11.79 12.37 8.95
N CYS A 254 11.80 12.30 7.62
CA CYS A 254 12.52 11.26 6.88
C CYS A 254 14.02 11.30 7.16
N HIS A 255 14.61 12.50 7.19
CA HIS A 255 16.00 12.70 7.53
C HIS A 255 16.32 12.19 8.95
N ASN A 256 15.47 12.52 9.94
CA ASN A 256 15.66 12.14 11.34
C ASN A 256 15.45 10.63 11.59
N ASP A 257 14.39 10.03 11.03
CA ASP A 257 14.09 8.60 11.11
C ASP A 257 15.23 7.77 10.51
N LEU A 258 15.71 8.15 9.32
CA LEU A 258 16.76 7.41 8.63
C LEU A 258 18.18 7.69 9.19
N SER A 259 18.46 8.90 9.67
CA SER A 259 19.81 9.28 10.15
C SER A 259 20.07 9.01 11.63
N ARG A 260 19.06 8.61 12.44
CA ARG A 260 19.26 8.14 13.82
C ARG A 260 20.20 6.93 13.83
N THR A 261 21.09 6.88 14.83
CA THR A 261 21.99 5.76 15.11
C THR A 261 21.29 4.40 14.97
N LEU A 262 21.99 3.44 14.38
CA LEU A 262 21.45 2.12 14.02
C LEU A 262 21.62 1.07 15.14
N GLU A 263 21.92 1.53 16.35
CA GLU A 263 22.20 0.72 17.54
C GLU A 263 20.98 0.56 18.46
N GLU A 264 20.00 1.47 18.37
CA GLU A 264 18.77 1.41 19.17
C GLU A 264 17.63 0.72 18.42
N GLU A 265 16.68 0.19 19.20
CA GLU A 265 15.64 -0.75 18.78
C GLU A 265 14.84 -0.33 17.53
N CYS A 266 14.27 -1.34 16.86
CA CYS A 266 13.53 -1.22 15.58
C CYS A 266 12.15 -0.54 15.71
N GLN A 267 12.02 0.43 16.62
CA GLN A 267 10.85 1.25 16.85
C GLN A 267 10.84 2.44 15.87
N ILE A 268 9.66 2.77 15.34
CA ILE A 268 9.47 3.92 14.43
C ILE A 268 9.45 5.19 15.27
N LEU A 269 10.16 6.23 14.84
CA LEU A 269 10.14 7.52 15.51
C LEU A 269 8.75 8.16 15.37
N GLU A 270 8.09 8.55 16.46
CA GLU A 270 6.84 9.35 16.43
C GLU A 270 5.76 8.83 15.45
N GLU A 271 5.31 7.57 15.58
CA GLU A 271 4.33 6.94 14.64
C GLU A 271 3.09 7.82 14.38
N GLU A 272 2.55 8.47 15.42
CA GLU A 272 1.39 9.38 15.35
C GLU A 272 1.63 10.61 14.44
N ARG A 273 2.86 11.13 14.42
CA ARG A 273 3.26 12.26 13.57
C ARG A 273 3.41 11.84 12.11
N LEU A 274 4.03 10.67 11.88
CA LEU A 274 4.09 10.07 10.54
C LEU A 274 2.69 9.84 9.97
N ILE A 275 1.78 9.29 10.78
CA ILE A 275 0.37 9.08 10.42
C ILE A 275 -0.28 10.41 9.99
N SER A 276 -0.13 11.45 10.81
CA SER A 276 -0.73 12.77 10.56
C SER A 276 -0.20 13.43 9.28
N LEU A 277 1.13 13.38 9.05
CA LEU A 277 1.77 13.91 7.85
C LEU A 277 1.35 13.15 6.59
N VAL A 278 1.43 11.82 6.61
CA VAL A 278 1.05 10.97 5.47
C VAL A 278 -0.44 11.14 5.15
N PHE A 279 -1.30 11.20 6.15
CA PHE A 279 -2.73 11.40 5.95
C PHE A 279 -3.05 12.74 5.27
N GLY A 280 -2.46 13.86 5.72
CA GLY A 280 -2.66 15.16 5.06
C GLY A 280 -2.11 15.21 3.63
N LEU A 281 -0.93 14.61 3.38
CA LEU A 281 -0.35 14.52 2.03
C LEU A 281 -1.23 13.70 1.07
N LEU A 282 -1.86 12.62 1.56
CA LEU A 282 -2.82 11.81 0.81
C LEU A 282 -4.11 12.59 0.51
N LYS A 283 -4.64 13.34 1.50
CA LYS A 283 -5.83 14.19 1.34
C LYS A 283 -5.63 15.25 0.24
N GLN A 284 -4.44 15.83 0.15
CA GLN A 284 -4.05 16.81 -0.88
C GLN A 284 -3.61 16.18 -2.22
N ARG A 285 -3.68 14.84 -2.37
CA ARG A 285 -3.18 14.07 -3.53
C ARG A 285 -1.71 14.32 -3.91
N LYS A 286 -0.86 14.75 -2.97
CA LYS A 286 0.57 15.03 -3.23
C LYS A 286 1.40 13.74 -3.18
N LEU A 287 1.42 12.95 -4.25
CA LEU A 287 2.13 11.66 -4.26
C LEU A 287 3.67 11.75 -4.31
N ASN A 288 4.25 12.94 -4.51
CA ASN A 288 5.70 13.16 -4.61
C ASN A 288 6.48 12.80 -3.33
N PHE A 289 5.83 12.56 -2.19
CA PHE A 289 6.53 12.20 -0.95
C PHE A 289 7.31 10.86 -1.04
N PHE A 290 6.95 9.96 -1.96
CA PHE A 290 7.74 8.75 -2.24
C PHE A 290 9.08 9.06 -2.93
N GLU A 291 9.12 10.09 -3.78
CA GLU A 291 10.36 10.54 -4.44
C GLU A 291 11.30 11.12 -3.39
N ILE A 292 10.76 11.99 -2.51
CA ILE A 292 11.49 12.58 -1.38
C ILE A 292 12.05 11.48 -0.45
N TYR A 293 11.24 10.49 -0.08
CA TYR A 293 11.70 9.38 0.77
C TYR A 293 12.75 8.50 0.05
N GLY A 294 12.59 8.27 -1.26
CA GLY A 294 13.57 7.54 -2.08
C GLY A 294 14.91 8.25 -2.21
N ASP A 295 14.91 9.56 -2.42
CA ASP A 295 16.14 10.37 -2.45
C ASP A 295 16.84 10.39 -1.09
N GLU A 296 16.10 10.51 0.01
CA GLU A 296 16.67 10.45 1.35
C GLU A 296 17.28 9.06 1.64
N ILE A 297 16.61 7.95 1.27
CA ILE A 297 17.18 6.60 1.33
C ILE A 297 18.53 6.52 0.59
N ILE A 298 18.66 7.15 -0.58
CA ILE A 298 19.92 7.20 -1.35
C ILE A 298 20.99 8.03 -0.62
N ILE A 299 20.61 9.09 0.09
CA ILE A 299 21.51 9.96 0.87
C ILE A 299 21.98 9.22 2.13
N THR A 300 21.07 8.68 2.94
CA THR A 300 21.40 7.93 4.16
C THR A 300 22.26 6.71 3.83
N ALA A 301 21.94 5.93 2.80
CA ALA A 301 22.75 4.77 2.40
C ALA A 301 24.20 5.13 2.00
N LYS A 302 24.45 6.34 1.47
CA LYS A 302 25.82 6.85 1.26
C LYS A 302 26.48 7.23 2.59
N ASN A 303 25.73 7.84 3.51
CA ASN A 303 26.24 8.33 4.78
C ASN A 303 26.57 7.19 5.76
N ILE A 304 25.78 6.10 5.79
CA ILE A 304 26.08 4.88 6.56
C ILE A 304 27.49 4.35 6.21
N ILE A 305 27.81 4.20 4.93
CA ILE A 305 29.15 3.75 4.51
C ILE A 305 30.24 4.73 4.96
N LYS A 306 30.03 6.05 4.81
CA LYS A 306 31.01 7.05 5.27
C LYS A 306 31.24 6.96 6.78
N GLN A 307 30.18 6.89 7.58
CA GLN A 307 30.25 6.79 9.04
C GLN A 307 30.95 5.50 9.47
N CYS A 308 30.62 4.36 8.87
CA CYS A 308 31.31 3.09 9.14
C CYS A 308 32.82 3.19 8.85
N ILE A 309 33.20 3.78 7.71
CA ILE A 309 34.62 3.96 7.36
C ILE A 309 35.30 4.91 8.36
N VAL A 310 34.70 6.05 8.69
CA VAL A 310 35.26 7.00 9.67
C VAL A 310 35.45 6.35 11.04
N ASN A 311 34.48 5.58 11.52
CA ASN A 311 34.53 4.90 12.83
C ASN A 311 35.62 3.82 12.90
N VAL A 312 35.92 3.12 11.81
CA VAL A 312 36.99 2.10 11.78
C VAL A 312 38.36 2.75 11.53
N VAL A 313 38.44 3.79 10.69
CA VAL A 313 39.69 4.53 10.47
C VAL A 313 40.14 5.26 11.74
N SER A 314 39.22 5.86 12.52
CA SER A 314 39.56 6.51 13.79
C SER A 314 40.02 5.54 14.90
N GLN A 315 39.70 4.25 14.77
CA GLN A 315 40.19 3.19 15.65
C GLN A 315 41.52 2.57 15.18
N THR A 316 42.03 2.96 13.99
CA THR A 316 43.23 2.38 13.39
C THR A 316 44.40 3.36 13.49
N GLU A 317 45.18 3.25 14.57
CA GLU A 317 46.30 4.17 14.89
C GLU A 317 47.40 4.25 13.82
N GLU A 318 47.47 3.29 12.89
CA GLU A 318 48.51 3.22 11.84
C GLU A 318 48.23 4.11 10.61
N ILE A 319 47.07 4.77 10.50
CA ILE A 319 46.69 5.58 9.34
C ILE A 319 46.79 7.07 9.66
N ASP A 320 47.81 7.74 9.13
CA ASP A 320 47.95 9.19 9.19
C ASP A 320 46.84 9.89 8.37
N THR A 321 45.88 10.47 9.07
CA THR A 321 44.72 11.14 8.49
C THR A 321 45.05 12.47 7.80
N ASP A 322 46.19 13.09 8.15
CA ASP A 322 46.58 14.41 7.63
C ASP A 322 47.24 14.30 6.25
N ILE A 323 47.85 13.15 5.95
CA ILE A 323 48.46 12.86 4.63
C ILE A 323 47.43 12.32 3.63
N VAL A 324 46.51 11.44 4.06
CA VAL A 324 45.58 10.74 3.17
C VAL A 324 44.15 11.29 3.31
N VAL A 325 43.88 12.42 2.67
CA VAL A 325 42.59 13.17 2.78
C VAL A 325 41.38 12.42 2.20
N LYS A 326 41.59 11.47 1.27
CA LYS A 326 40.49 10.75 0.61
C LYS A 326 40.14 9.47 1.37
N LEU A 327 38.90 9.38 1.85
CA LEU A 327 38.32 8.19 2.50
C LEU A 327 38.55 6.87 1.72
N ALA A 328 38.50 6.93 0.40
CA ALA A 328 38.69 5.77 -0.49
C ALA A 328 40.16 5.30 -0.56
N ASP A 329 41.11 6.15 -0.21
CA ASP A 329 42.54 5.84 -0.18
C ASP A 329 42.94 5.39 1.24
N GLN A 330 42.38 6.00 2.30
CA GLN A 330 42.46 5.48 3.69
C GLN A 330 41.95 4.03 3.77
N MET A 331 40.78 3.75 3.16
CA MET A 331 40.19 2.42 3.08
C MET A 331 41.09 1.37 2.37
N ARG A 332 42.05 1.78 1.52
CA ARG A 332 43.01 0.85 0.87
C ARG A 332 44.16 0.44 1.80
N MET A 333 44.46 1.21 2.83
CA MET A 333 45.55 0.91 3.77
C MET A 333 45.19 -0.18 4.78
N LEU A 334 43.89 -0.41 5.05
CA LEU A 334 43.41 -1.45 5.96
C LEU A 334 43.89 -2.86 5.58
N ASN A 335 44.19 -3.71 6.56
CA ASN A 335 44.46 -5.14 6.34
C ASN A 335 43.15 -5.95 6.12
N PHE A 336 43.25 -7.24 5.78
CA PHE A 336 42.04 -8.06 5.54
C PHE A 336 41.12 -8.14 6.78
N PRO A 337 41.58 -8.49 8.00
CA PRO A 337 40.73 -8.52 9.18
C PRO A 337 39.98 -7.20 9.47
N GLN A 338 40.67 -6.06 9.45
CA GLN A 338 40.07 -4.74 9.67
C GLN A 338 39.02 -4.41 8.60
N TRP A 339 39.35 -4.66 7.32
CA TRP A 339 38.44 -4.43 6.21
C TRP A 339 37.21 -5.37 6.23
N PHE A 340 37.40 -6.60 6.70
CA PHE A 340 36.33 -7.60 6.82
C PHE A 340 35.34 -7.24 7.94
N GLU A 341 35.82 -6.81 9.12
CA GLU A 341 34.93 -6.30 10.18
C GLU A 341 34.23 -5.00 9.79
N LEU A 342 34.90 -4.10 9.02
CA LEU A 342 34.25 -2.93 8.41
C LEU A 342 33.11 -3.34 7.46
N LEU A 343 33.32 -4.33 6.59
CA LEU A 343 32.29 -4.84 5.67
C LEU A 343 31.10 -5.45 6.43
N LYS A 344 31.37 -6.21 7.49
CA LYS A 344 30.37 -6.82 8.38
C LYS A 344 29.57 -5.77 9.14
N SER A 345 30.21 -4.70 9.61
CA SER A 345 29.54 -3.53 10.23
C SER A 345 28.63 -2.83 9.23
N ILE A 346 29.10 -2.57 7.99
CA ILE A 346 28.28 -2.00 6.91
C ILE A 346 27.05 -2.87 6.61
N PHE A 347 27.22 -4.19 6.52
CA PHE A 347 26.11 -5.12 6.29
C PHE A 347 25.10 -5.12 7.44
N SER A 348 25.56 -5.19 8.71
CA SER A 348 24.69 -5.10 9.88
C SER A 348 23.86 -3.82 9.88
N ASN A 349 24.52 -2.68 9.64
CA ASN A 349 23.88 -1.37 9.55
C ASN A 349 22.86 -1.30 8.39
N PHE A 350 23.16 -1.85 7.21
CA PHE A 350 22.18 -1.95 6.12
C PHE A 350 20.99 -2.87 6.43
N ILE A 351 21.19 -3.95 7.21
CA ILE A 351 20.08 -4.80 7.67
C ILE A 351 19.15 -4.03 8.63
N VAL A 352 19.68 -3.26 9.58
CA VAL A 352 18.87 -2.41 10.47
C VAL A 352 18.15 -1.31 9.68
N PHE A 353 18.86 -0.65 8.76
CA PHE A 353 18.30 0.39 7.88
C PHE A 353 17.13 -0.13 7.02
N LEU A 354 17.27 -1.30 6.40
CA LEU A 354 16.19 -1.93 5.61
C LEU A 354 15.00 -2.39 6.48
N LYS A 355 15.25 -2.84 7.72
CA LYS A 355 14.17 -3.11 8.70
C LYS A 355 13.41 -1.83 9.07
N ARG A 356 14.11 -0.71 9.32
CA ARG A 356 13.50 0.59 9.62
C ARG A 356 12.64 1.10 8.46
N ILE A 357 13.19 1.08 7.23
CA ILE A 357 12.44 1.42 5.99
C ILE A 357 11.18 0.54 5.85
N LYS A 358 11.30 -0.77 6.07
CA LYS A 358 10.14 -1.68 6.05
C LYS A 358 9.10 -1.36 7.13
N GLY A 359 9.52 -0.86 8.30
CA GLY A 359 8.63 -0.35 9.35
C GLY A 359 7.84 0.88 8.87
N THR A 360 8.54 1.94 8.48
CA THR A 360 7.97 3.21 8.00
C THR A 360 7.03 2.98 6.79
N LEU A 361 7.43 2.15 5.82
CA LEU A 361 6.59 1.76 4.68
C LEU A 361 5.36 0.92 5.08
N ASN A 362 5.42 0.13 6.15
CA ASN A 362 4.25 -0.60 6.67
C ASN A 362 3.24 0.32 7.36
N VAL A 363 3.68 1.38 8.06
CA VAL A 363 2.77 2.40 8.62
C VAL A 363 2.08 3.16 7.49
N ILE A 364 2.83 3.60 6.47
CA ILE A 364 2.25 4.22 5.26
C ILE A 364 1.23 3.27 4.62
N ARG A 365 1.56 1.98 4.45
CA ARG A 365 0.62 0.97 3.92
C ARG A 365 -0.63 0.79 4.80
N ARG A 366 -0.49 0.79 6.14
CA ARG A 366 -1.64 0.74 7.07
C ARG A 366 -2.56 1.94 6.89
N MET A 367 -2.02 3.16 6.78
CA MET A 367 -2.82 4.37 6.55
C MET A 367 -3.54 4.34 5.20
N VAL A 368 -2.85 3.89 4.16
CA VAL A 368 -3.42 3.73 2.81
C VAL A 368 -4.58 2.70 2.80
N LEU A 369 -4.47 1.62 3.57
CA LEU A 369 -5.56 0.65 3.76
C LEU A 369 -6.73 1.18 4.63
N LEU A 370 -6.44 1.98 5.65
CA LEU A 370 -7.47 2.64 6.48
C LEU A 370 -8.31 3.64 5.66
N VAL A 371 -7.68 4.36 4.74
CA VAL A 371 -8.38 5.26 3.79
C VAL A 371 -9.26 4.46 2.81
N LEU A 372 -8.82 3.27 2.37
CA LEU A 372 -9.65 2.37 1.54
C LEU A 372 -10.90 1.88 2.27
N ASP A 373 -10.73 1.31 3.47
CA ASP A 373 -11.84 0.71 4.24
C ASP A 373 -12.92 1.77 4.53
N LYS A 374 -12.52 2.99 4.92
CA LYS A 374 -13.47 4.10 5.07
C LYS A 374 -14.16 4.47 3.75
N ASN A 375 -13.42 4.58 2.64
CA ASN A 375 -14.03 4.88 1.32
C ASN A 375 -14.97 3.77 0.81
N GLN A 376 -14.76 2.50 1.20
CA GLN A 376 -15.66 1.39 0.89
C GLN A 376 -16.94 1.48 1.73
N ARG A 377 -16.82 1.67 3.05
CA ARG A 377 -17.99 1.83 3.94
C ARG A 377 -18.85 3.05 3.56
N SER A 378 -18.25 4.17 3.14
CA SER A 378 -19.01 5.33 2.65
C SER A 378 -19.79 5.04 1.36
N LYS A 379 -19.29 4.17 0.48
CA LYS A 379 -20.05 3.70 -0.70
C LYS A 379 -21.21 2.78 -0.31
N GLU A 380 -20.97 1.82 0.60
CA GLU A 380 -22.01 0.87 1.05
C GLU A 380 -23.17 1.58 1.76
N VAL A 381 -22.89 2.57 2.61
CA VAL A 381 -23.93 3.40 3.23
C VAL A 381 -24.67 4.26 2.20
N GLY A 382 -23.96 4.74 1.17
CA GLY A 382 -24.54 5.43 0.02
C GLY A 382 -25.55 4.58 -0.75
N ASP A 383 -25.19 3.35 -1.14
CA ASP A 383 -26.07 2.46 -1.92
C ASP A 383 -27.31 1.99 -1.12
N ILE A 384 -27.20 1.82 0.21
CA ILE A 384 -28.35 1.53 1.08
C ILE A 384 -29.34 2.71 1.12
N SER A 385 -28.87 3.95 0.98
CA SER A 385 -29.73 5.15 0.96
C SER A 385 -30.53 5.33 -0.35
N VAL A 386 -30.05 4.75 -1.45
CA VAL A 386 -30.73 4.82 -2.77
C VAL A 386 -31.87 3.81 -2.86
N GLN A 387 -31.75 2.62 -2.24
CA GLN A 387 -32.83 1.63 -2.21
C GLN A 387 -33.94 1.92 -1.20
N THR A 388 -33.71 2.77 -0.20
CA THR A 388 -34.71 3.06 0.86
C THR A 388 -35.66 4.22 0.57
N ASN A 389 -35.41 5.02 -0.49
CA ASN A 389 -36.27 6.15 -0.89
C ASN A 389 -37.28 5.82 -2.02
N SER A 390 -37.25 4.62 -2.61
CA SER A 390 -38.27 4.17 -3.58
C SER A 390 -39.44 3.41 -2.95
N ALA A 391 -39.30 2.96 -1.69
CA ALA A 391 -40.21 2.00 -1.05
C ALA A 391 -41.14 2.58 0.04
N LYS A 392 -41.31 3.91 0.13
CA LYS A 392 -42.21 4.56 1.10
C LYS A 392 -43.18 5.56 0.45
N LYS A 393 -43.96 5.06 -0.52
CA LYS A 393 -45.27 5.64 -0.88
C LYS A 393 -46.24 4.49 -1.19
N SER A 394 -47.48 4.64 -0.74
CA SER A 394 -48.57 3.65 -0.73
C SER A 394 -48.30 2.31 -0.01
N SER A 395 -48.97 2.11 1.13
CA SER A 395 -49.99 1.05 1.30
C SER A 395 -50.31 0.83 2.79
N ILE A 396 -51.24 1.62 3.33
CA ILE A 396 -52.11 1.25 4.46
C ILE A 396 -53.50 1.81 4.13
N ASP A 397 -54.52 1.04 4.50
CA ASP A 397 -55.97 1.29 4.39
C ASP A 397 -56.62 1.29 2.99
N THR A 398 -57.19 0.13 2.64
CA THR A 398 -58.49 0.07 1.97
C THR A 398 -59.29 -1.13 2.47
N GLU A 399 -60.36 -0.90 3.22
CA GLU A 399 -61.46 -1.87 3.34
C GLU A 399 -62.81 -1.14 3.39
N VAL A 400 -63.84 -1.80 2.85
CA VAL A 400 -65.27 -1.41 2.82
C VAL A 400 -65.64 -0.19 1.94
N ALA A 401 -66.41 -0.24 0.87
CA ALA A 401 -67.10 -1.25 0.06
C ALA A 401 -67.89 -0.51 -1.07
N TYR A 402 -68.47 -1.29 -2.00
CA TYR A 402 -69.46 -0.92 -3.04
C TYR A 402 -68.94 -0.07 -4.23
N LEU A 403 -68.52 -0.66 -5.36
CA LEU A 403 -69.25 -1.49 -6.35
C LEU A 403 -70.23 -0.73 -7.25
N THR A 404 -69.73 -0.32 -8.42
CA THR A 404 -70.37 -0.57 -9.72
C THR A 404 -69.30 -0.81 -10.78
N HIS A 405 -69.37 -1.97 -11.44
CA HIS A 405 -69.25 -2.23 -12.89
C HIS A 405 -68.70 -1.09 -13.80
N GLU A 406 -67.90 -1.36 -14.84
CA GLU A 406 -67.99 -2.47 -15.83
C GLU A 406 -66.61 -2.97 -16.35
N GLY A 407 -66.57 -4.19 -16.93
CA GLY A 407 -65.58 -4.58 -17.95
C GLY A 407 -64.53 -5.65 -17.59
N MET A 408 -64.85 -6.94 -17.75
CA MET A 408 -63.89 -8.08 -17.71
C MET A 408 -64.16 -9.05 -18.88
N PHE A 409 -63.12 -9.40 -19.68
CA PHE A 409 -62.97 -10.55 -20.65
C PHE A 409 -61.75 -10.28 -21.58
N ILE A 410 -60.95 -11.20 -22.14
CA ILE A 410 -60.80 -12.69 -22.09
C ILE A 410 -59.27 -13.04 -21.95
N SER A 411 -58.96 -14.29 -21.62
CA SER A 411 -57.68 -15.02 -21.72
C SER A 411 -56.93 -15.00 -23.08
N ASP A 412 -55.73 -15.57 -23.07
CA ASP A 412 -55.05 -16.43 -24.09
C ASP A 412 -55.25 -16.20 -25.60
N ALA A 413 -54.13 -16.07 -26.35
CA ALA A 413 -53.92 -16.74 -27.66
C ALA A 413 -52.50 -16.52 -28.26
N PHE A 414 -51.74 -17.63 -28.45
CA PHE A 414 -50.85 -17.99 -29.59
C PHE A 414 -49.73 -17.01 -30.10
N SER A 415 -48.58 -17.43 -30.64
CA SER A 415 -48.09 -18.69 -31.27
C SER A 415 -46.58 -18.90 -30.92
N GLU A 416 -45.94 -20.08 -30.92
CA GLU A 416 -45.50 -20.93 -32.07
C GLU A 416 -44.89 -20.14 -33.26
N GLY A 417 -43.80 -20.51 -33.94
CA GLY A 417 -42.88 -21.65 -33.85
C GLY A 417 -41.82 -21.60 -35.00
N ASP A 418 -41.02 -22.66 -35.14
CA ASP A 418 -40.15 -23.05 -36.28
C ASP A 418 -38.70 -22.53 -36.50
N LEU A 419 -37.89 -23.51 -36.94
CA LEU A 419 -36.49 -23.55 -37.43
C LEU A 419 -36.46 -23.41 -38.99
N PRO A 420 -35.34 -23.52 -39.77
CA PRO A 420 -33.96 -23.93 -39.44
C PRO A 420 -32.76 -23.17 -40.11
N SER A 421 -31.55 -23.58 -39.69
CA SER A 421 -30.32 -23.80 -40.52
C SER A 421 -29.39 -22.68 -41.04
N THR A 422 -28.12 -22.75 -40.58
CA THR A 422 -26.83 -22.51 -41.32
C THR A 422 -26.45 -21.05 -41.71
N VAL A 423 -25.19 -20.56 -41.80
CA VAL A 423 -23.81 -21.12 -41.85
C VAL A 423 -22.81 -20.14 -41.15
N ALA A 424 -21.82 -20.65 -40.37
CA ALA A 424 -20.50 -20.05 -40.01
C ALA A 424 -20.40 -18.60 -39.40
N ASP A 425 -19.33 -18.13 -38.75
CA ASP A 425 -18.06 -18.75 -38.32
C ASP A 425 -17.45 -18.02 -37.10
N SER A 426 -16.41 -18.63 -36.50
CA SER A 426 -15.32 -18.02 -35.70
C SER A 426 -15.49 -17.59 -34.22
N VAL A 427 -14.90 -18.43 -33.35
CA VAL A 427 -13.85 -18.07 -32.36
C VAL A 427 -14.15 -17.05 -31.25
N SER A 428 -14.55 -17.54 -30.06
CA SER A 428 -13.64 -17.60 -28.89
C SER A 428 -14.29 -18.17 -27.61
N GLN A 429 -13.49 -18.92 -26.86
CA GLN A 429 -13.86 -19.71 -25.69
C GLN A 429 -14.52 -18.92 -24.55
N ARG A 430 -15.61 -19.49 -24.04
CA ARG A 430 -16.05 -19.37 -22.64
C ARG A 430 -15.95 -20.78 -22.05
N ASN A 431 -15.63 -20.90 -20.77
CA ASN A 431 -16.30 -21.88 -19.92
C ASN A 431 -16.21 -21.45 -18.45
N LEU A 432 -17.31 -21.70 -17.74
CA LEU A 432 -17.58 -21.29 -16.37
C LEU A 432 -18.21 -22.49 -15.65
N TYR A 433 -18.03 -22.50 -14.33
CA TYR A 433 -18.94 -23.09 -13.34
C TYR A 433 -18.96 -24.63 -13.15
N PRO A 434 -19.51 -25.10 -12.01
CA PRO A 434 -18.95 -26.20 -11.23
C PRO A 434 -19.84 -27.45 -11.24
N ASP A 435 -19.46 -28.49 -10.49
CA ASP A 435 -20.44 -29.15 -9.61
C ASP A 435 -19.79 -29.93 -8.43
N SER A 436 -20.59 -30.70 -7.69
CA SER A 436 -20.46 -30.88 -6.24
C SER A 436 -20.49 -32.34 -5.71
N GLN A 437 -19.68 -32.60 -4.66
CA GLN A 437 -19.81 -33.69 -3.64
C GLN A 437 -19.72 -35.18 -4.12
N PRO A 438 -19.54 -36.23 -3.24
CA PRO A 438 -19.95 -36.33 -1.82
C PRO A 438 -18.99 -37.01 -0.77
N SER A 439 -19.44 -36.93 0.51
CA SER A 439 -19.20 -37.74 1.75
C SER A 439 -18.21 -38.94 1.76
N SER A 440 -17.49 -39.30 2.85
CA SER A 440 -18.02 -39.75 4.17
C SER A 440 -16.92 -40.11 5.23
N SER A 441 -17.32 -40.29 6.51
CA SER A 441 -16.66 -41.05 7.64
C SER A 441 -15.26 -40.59 8.13
N ASP A 442 -14.85 -40.68 9.42
CA ASP A 442 -15.43 -41.15 10.70
C ASP A 442 -14.77 -40.35 11.88
N SER A 443 -15.48 -39.91 12.93
CA SER A 443 -15.69 -40.57 14.25
C SER A 443 -14.37 -40.75 15.08
N VAL A 444 -14.20 -40.37 16.37
CA VAL A 444 -14.95 -40.72 17.60
C VAL A 444 -14.52 -39.87 18.85
N SER A 445 -15.48 -39.26 19.57
CA SER A 445 -15.65 -39.00 21.05
C SER A 445 -14.51 -38.37 21.95
N GLU A 446 -14.70 -37.92 23.22
CA GLU A 446 -15.79 -38.01 24.26
C GLU A 446 -16.18 -36.65 24.92
N ALA A 447 -17.04 -36.68 25.96
CA ALA A 447 -17.79 -35.54 26.54
C ALA A 447 -17.74 -35.48 28.09
N GLU A 448 -18.72 -34.79 28.72
CA GLU A 448 -19.02 -34.63 30.18
C GLU A 448 -18.25 -33.52 30.97
N CYS A 449 -18.80 -32.86 32.01
CA CYS A 449 -20.18 -32.43 32.31
C CYS A 449 -20.23 -31.37 33.45
N THR A 450 -21.25 -30.47 33.45
CA THR A 450 -21.91 -29.79 34.60
C THR A 450 -21.24 -28.79 35.59
N THR A 451 -22.08 -27.80 35.98
CA THR A 451 -22.22 -27.05 37.26
C THR A 451 -21.39 -25.79 37.61
N ASP A 452 -22.09 -24.64 37.52
CA ASP A 452 -22.35 -23.60 38.55
C ASP A 452 -21.26 -22.83 39.33
N SER A 453 -21.41 -21.49 39.22
CA SER A 453 -21.32 -20.47 40.29
C SER A 453 -19.97 -19.94 40.83
N SER A 454 -19.56 -18.82 40.22
CA SER A 454 -19.27 -17.51 40.86
C SER A 454 -18.04 -17.26 41.77
N SER A 455 -17.42 -16.10 41.49
CA SER A 455 -16.59 -15.23 42.34
C SER A 455 -15.04 -15.36 42.37
N SER A 456 -14.44 -14.65 41.41
CA SER A 456 -13.50 -13.52 41.65
C SER A 456 -12.03 -13.74 42.06
N LYS A 457 -11.16 -13.16 41.22
CA LYS A 457 -9.73 -12.80 41.39
C LYS A 457 -8.73 -13.97 41.35
N GLU A 458 -7.59 -13.87 40.68
CA GLU A 458 -6.96 -12.74 39.95
C GLU A 458 -5.99 -13.28 38.86
N GLN A 459 -5.41 -12.38 38.03
CA GLN A 459 -4.40 -12.64 36.99
C GLN A 459 -4.86 -13.27 35.66
N THR A 460 -5.34 -12.41 34.75
CA THR A 460 -5.14 -12.60 33.30
C THR A 460 -4.46 -11.37 32.70
N SER A 461 -3.53 -11.61 31.78
CA SER A 461 -2.79 -10.61 31.02
C SER A 461 -3.74 -9.65 30.28
N SER A 462 -3.69 -8.37 30.63
CA SER A 462 -4.47 -7.32 29.98
C SER A 462 -3.98 -7.07 28.56
N SER A 463 -4.88 -7.26 27.59
CA SER A 463 -4.78 -6.61 26.28
C SER A 463 -4.84 -5.09 26.49
N VAL A 464 -3.72 -4.40 26.36
CA VAL A 464 -3.68 -2.94 26.44
C VAL A 464 -4.29 -2.37 25.17
N THR A 465 -5.56 -1.96 25.27
CA THR A 465 -6.16 -0.95 24.40
C THR A 465 -5.34 0.33 24.50
N LEU A 466 -4.65 0.71 23.42
CA LEU A 466 -3.93 1.98 23.38
C LEU A 466 -4.89 3.14 23.04
N GLY A 467 -4.67 4.27 23.69
CA GLY A 467 -5.54 5.45 23.77
C GLY A 467 -6.23 5.87 22.48
N GLY A 468 -7.51 6.23 22.61
CA GLY A 468 -8.28 6.79 21.53
C GLY A 468 -7.85 8.22 21.21
N ILE A 469 -7.36 8.42 19.99
CA ILE A 469 -7.68 9.61 19.21
C ILE A 469 -8.60 9.13 18.08
N GLU A 470 -9.91 9.34 18.24
CA GLU A 470 -10.81 9.31 17.10
C GLU A 470 -10.47 10.50 16.21
N ILE A 471 -9.59 10.30 15.23
CA ILE A 471 -9.41 11.25 14.14
C ILE A 471 -10.76 11.32 13.42
N MET A 472 -11.52 12.39 13.65
CA MET A 472 -12.74 12.74 12.92
C MET A 472 -12.38 13.08 11.47
N ILE A 473 -12.12 12.04 10.69
CA ILE A 473 -11.84 12.13 9.25
C ILE A 473 -13.12 12.59 8.55
N GLY A 474 -13.13 13.84 8.09
CA GLY A 474 -14.23 14.41 7.30
C GLY A 474 -14.44 13.66 5.98
N GLU A 475 -15.67 13.76 5.44
CA GLU A 475 -16.25 12.87 4.41
C GLU A 475 -15.58 12.87 3.01
N ASP A 476 -14.45 13.55 2.79
CA ASP A 476 -14.03 13.97 1.44
C ASP A 476 -12.60 13.57 1.01
N ILE A 477 -12.23 12.29 1.16
CA ILE A 477 -11.02 11.73 0.49
C ILE A 477 -11.40 11.12 -0.86
N LYS A 478 -11.59 12.00 -1.84
CA LYS A 478 -11.77 11.64 -3.26
C LYS A 478 -10.46 11.14 -3.88
N LEU A 479 -10.00 9.93 -3.52
CA LEU A 479 -8.95 9.17 -4.22
C LEU A 479 -9.58 8.01 -5.00
N SER A 480 -9.18 7.81 -6.26
CA SER A 480 -9.65 6.66 -7.03
C SER A 480 -8.98 5.37 -6.58
N GLU A 481 -9.73 4.27 -6.67
CA GLU A 481 -9.29 2.92 -6.33
C GLU A 481 -8.03 2.50 -7.13
N LEU A 482 -7.89 3.06 -8.34
CA LEU A 482 -6.75 2.83 -9.24
C LEU A 482 -5.51 3.65 -8.85
N GLU A 483 -5.66 4.90 -8.39
CA GLU A 483 -4.57 5.69 -7.78
C GLU A 483 -4.04 4.99 -6.51
N LEU A 484 -4.93 4.38 -5.73
CA LEU A 484 -4.60 3.76 -4.46
C LEU A 484 -4.00 2.34 -4.64
N GLY A 485 -4.42 1.60 -5.68
CA GLY A 485 -3.71 0.39 -6.14
C GLY A 485 -2.28 0.69 -6.62
N ARG A 486 -2.07 1.80 -7.35
CA ARG A 486 -0.71 2.27 -7.71
C ARG A 486 0.12 2.60 -6.48
N LEU A 487 -0.47 3.31 -5.51
CA LEU A 487 0.17 3.68 -4.24
C LEU A 487 0.69 2.46 -3.46
N ALA A 488 -0.11 1.38 -3.37
CA ALA A 488 0.31 0.13 -2.72
C ALA A 488 1.46 -0.59 -3.47
N ASN A 489 1.52 -0.45 -4.80
CA ASN A 489 2.63 -0.96 -5.60
C ASN A 489 3.90 -0.11 -5.44
N ASN A 490 3.79 1.22 -5.47
CA ASN A 490 4.90 2.15 -5.25
C ASN A 490 5.59 1.91 -3.89
N ILE A 491 4.83 1.66 -2.82
CA ILE A 491 5.36 1.29 -1.50
C ILE A 491 6.24 0.02 -1.59
N ARG A 492 5.80 -0.99 -2.36
CA ARG A 492 6.53 -2.25 -2.53
C ARG A 492 7.77 -2.08 -3.41
N GLU A 493 7.66 -1.32 -4.49
CA GLU A 493 8.78 -0.96 -5.37
C GLU A 493 9.84 -0.13 -4.65
N LEU A 494 9.44 0.76 -3.74
CA LEU A 494 10.39 1.56 -2.97
C LEU A 494 11.21 0.71 -1.97
N LEU A 495 10.60 -0.30 -1.35
CA LEU A 495 11.32 -1.30 -0.54
C LEU A 495 12.31 -2.12 -1.39
N TYR A 496 11.93 -2.49 -2.62
CA TYR A 496 12.82 -3.17 -3.55
C TYR A 496 13.98 -2.27 -3.99
N SER A 497 13.69 -1.01 -4.31
CA SER A 497 14.69 0.02 -4.66
C SER A 497 15.68 0.23 -3.52
N ALA A 498 15.21 0.34 -2.26
CA ALA A 498 16.07 0.45 -1.10
C ALA A 498 17.06 -0.74 -0.96
N SER A 499 16.60 -1.96 -1.20
CA SER A 499 17.46 -3.16 -1.22
C SER A 499 18.48 -3.11 -2.35
N ASP A 500 18.03 -2.80 -3.57
CA ASP A 500 18.90 -2.67 -4.75
C ASP A 500 19.96 -1.58 -4.53
N ILE A 501 19.61 -0.44 -3.90
CA ILE A 501 20.55 0.63 -3.49
C ILE A 501 21.58 0.12 -2.49
N CYS A 502 21.18 -0.63 -1.46
CA CYS A 502 22.12 -1.17 -0.46
C CYS A 502 23.11 -2.18 -1.09
N HIS A 503 22.61 -3.05 -1.98
CA HIS A 503 23.43 -3.98 -2.76
C HIS A 503 24.39 -3.23 -3.68
N ASP A 504 23.92 -2.25 -4.43
CA ASP A 504 24.74 -1.42 -5.32
C ASP A 504 25.83 -0.62 -4.61
N ARG A 505 25.53 -0.12 -3.41
CA ARG A 505 26.50 0.60 -2.57
C ARG A 505 27.56 -0.36 -2.02
N SER A 506 27.14 -1.57 -1.62
CA SER A 506 28.05 -2.66 -1.24
C SER A 506 28.95 -3.11 -2.39
N VAL A 507 28.42 -3.25 -3.61
CA VAL A 507 29.22 -3.51 -4.82
C VAL A 507 30.22 -2.39 -5.07
N LYS A 508 29.81 -1.12 -4.98
CA LYS A 508 30.71 0.03 -5.16
C LYS A 508 31.83 0.06 -4.09
N PHE A 509 31.54 -0.33 -2.85
CA PHE A 509 32.54 -0.50 -1.78
C PHE A 509 33.53 -1.64 -2.08
N LEU A 510 33.04 -2.82 -2.46
CA LEU A 510 33.87 -3.97 -2.86
C LEU A 510 34.77 -3.63 -4.06
N MET A 511 34.20 -3.01 -5.10
CA MET A 511 34.94 -2.60 -6.30
C MET A 511 35.96 -1.48 -6.04
N ALA A 512 35.74 -0.62 -5.04
CA ALA A 512 36.73 0.38 -4.63
C ALA A 512 37.99 -0.27 -4.02
N ARG A 513 37.84 -1.38 -3.30
CA ARG A 513 38.94 -2.22 -2.78
C ARG A 513 39.54 -3.14 -3.86
N ALA A 514 38.76 -3.55 -4.85
CA ALA A 514 39.21 -4.45 -5.92
C ALA A 514 40.30 -3.87 -6.83
N LYS A 515 40.37 -2.53 -6.97
CA LYS A 515 41.23 -1.84 -7.95
C LYS A 515 42.71 -2.16 -7.84
N ASP A 516 43.23 -2.43 -6.63
CA ASP A 516 44.66 -2.72 -6.40
C ASP A 516 45.00 -4.23 -6.49
N GLY A 517 44.07 -5.02 -7.05
CA GLY A 517 44.13 -6.47 -7.08
C GLY A 517 44.03 -7.11 -5.70
N PHE A 518 43.58 -6.39 -4.67
CA PHE A 518 43.51 -6.91 -3.30
C PHE A 518 42.58 -8.12 -3.20
N LEU A 519 41.38 -8.04 -3.76
CA LEU A 519 40.43 -9.17 -3.78
C LEU A 519 40.94 -10.35 -4.63
N GLU A 520 41.88 -10.12 -5.55
CA GLU A 520 42.54 -11.16 -6.36
C GLU A 520 43.73 -11.80 -5.64
N LYS A 521 44.16 -11.27 -4.49
CA LYS A 521 45.27 -11.79 -3.66
C LYS A 521 44.77 -12.55 -2.42
N LEU A 522 43.46 -12.62 -2.19
CA LEU A 522 42.87 -13.34 -1.06
C LEU A 522 43.22 -14.83 -1.11
N ASN A 523 43.57 -15.39 0.04
CA ASN A 523 43.71 -16.84 0.17
C ASN A 523 42.34 -17.54 0.22
N SER A 524 42.34 -18.88 0.12
CA SER A 524 41.09 -19.64 0.07
C SER A 524 40.21 -19.42 1.31
N THR A 525 40.80 -19.32 2.50
CA THR A 525 40.06 -19.11 3.76
C THR A 525 39.44 -17.71 3.85
N GLU A 526 40.16 -16.67 3.43
CA GLU A 526 39.68 -15.28 3.37
C GLU A 526 38.55 -15.13 2.35
N PHE A 527 38.70 -15.73 1.16
CA PHE A 527 37.67 -15.67 0.12
C PHE A 527 36.38 -16.41 0.55
N VAL A 528 36.51 -17.52 1.28
CA VAL A 528 35.36 -18.25 1.85
C VAL A 528 34.66 -17.45 2.93
N ALA A 529 35.40 -16.78 3.82
CA ALA A 529 34.81 -15.88 4.82
C ALA A 529 34.05 -14.72 4.15
N LEU A 530 34.63 -14.12 3.10
CA LEU A 530 33.99 -13.08 2.30
C LEU A 530 32.73 -13.58 1.58
N SER A 531 32.79 -14.74 0.93
CA SER A 531 31.64 -15.33 0.23
C SER A 531 30.48 -15.62 1.19
N ARG A 532 30.76 -16.23 2.34
CA ARG A 532 29.75 -16.51 3.38
C ARG A 532 29.12 -15.24 3.91
N LEU A 533 29.91 -14.22 4.26
CA LEU A 533 29.39 -12.93 4.73
C LEU A 533 28.48 -12.25 3.70
N MET A 534 28.88 -12.28 2.42
CA MET A 534 28.07 -11.74 1.31
C MET A 534 26.79 -12.55 1.07
N GLU A 535 26.85 -13.88 1.10
CA GLU A 535 25.69 -14.75 0.96
C GLU A 535 24.69 -14.58 2.11
N THR A 536 25.16 -14.48 3.36
CA THR A 536 24.30 -14.19 4.53
C THR A 536 23.57 -12.85 4.35
N PHE A 537 24.29 -11.78 3.98
CA PHE A 537 23.65 -10.48 3.73
C PHE A 537 22.65 -10.50 2.57
N ILE A 538 22.94 -11.25 1.49
CA ILE A 538 21.99 -11.45 0.38
C ILE A 538 20.73 -12.19 0.88
N LEU A 539 20.86 -13.22 1.72
CA LEU A 539 19.72 -13.96 2.28
C LEU A 539 18.90 -13.12 3.26
N ASP A 540 19.54 -12.38 4.15
CA ASP A 540 18.85 -11.50 5.12
C ASP A 540 18.08 -10.39 4.41
N THR A 541 18.66 -9.77 3.37
CA THR A 541 17.96 -8.77 2.54
C THR A 541 16.84 -9.38 1.69
N GLU A 542 17.02 -10.60 1.16
CA GLU A 542 15.98 -11.38 0.51
C GLU A 542 14.80 -11.67 1.45
N GLN A 543 15.06 -12.00 2.73
CA GLN A 543 14.03 -12.26 3.73
C GLN A 543 13.28 -10.98 4.15
N ILE A 544 13.99 -9.84 4.27
CA ILE A 544 13.36 -8.55 4.62
C ILE A 544 12.47 -8.07 3.48
N CYS A 545 12.94 -8.11 2.23
CA CYS A 545 12.23 -7.49 1.11
C CYS A 545 11.29 -8.46 0.38
N GLY A 546 11.55 -9.77 0.39
CA GLY A 546 10.79 -10.77 -0.37
C GLY A 546 11.15 -10.85 -1.86
N ARG A 547 12.23 -10.18 -2.30
CA ARG A 547 12.73 -10.17 -3.67
C ARG A 547 14.24 -10.37 -3.69
N LYS A 548 14.72 -11.14 -4.68
CA LYS A 548 16.15 -11.36 -4.92
C LYS A 548 16.75 -10.18 -5.67
N SER A 549 17.71 -9.50 -5.05
CA SER A 549 18.56 -8.53 -5.74
C SER A 549 19.74 -9.25 -6.40
N MET A 550 20.14 -8.75 -7.57
CA MET A 550 21.11 -9.43 -8.43
C MET A 550 22.48 -8.74 -8.49
N SER A 551 22.62 -7.48 -8.09
CA SER A 551 23.88 -6.75 -8.30
C SER A 551 25.01 -7.27 -7.41
N LEU A 552 24.76 -7.48 -6.11
CA LEU A 552 25.77 -8.05 -5.20
C LEU A 552 26.07 -9.53 -5.52
N ARG A 553 25.04 -10.31 -5.88
CA ARG A 553 25.18 -11.72 -6.31
C ARG A 553 26.02 -11.83 -7.58
N GLY A 554 25.82 -10.95 -8.56
CA GLY A 554 26.64 -10.86 -9.77
C GLY A 554 28.08 -10.44 -9.51
N ALA A 555 28.30 -9.50 -8.58
CA ALA A 555 29.65 -9.12 -8.14
C ALA A 555 30.38 -10.27 -7.43
N LEU A 556 29.69 -11.02 -6.56
CA LEU A 556 30.24 -12.22 -5.92
C LEU A 556 30.64 -13.27 -6.96
N GLN A 557 29.76 -13.59 -7.91
CA GLN A 557 30.07 -14.55 -8.97
C GLN A 557 31.25 -14.11 -9.84
N SER A 558 31.33 -12.83 -10.19
CA SER A 558 32.47 -12.27 -10.93
C SER A 558 33.79 -12.44 -10.17
N GLN A 559 33.77 -12.17 -8.86
CA GLN A 559 34.95 -12.36 -8.00
C GLN A 559 35.30 -13.84 -7.81
N ALA A 560 34.30 -14.72 -7.69
CA ALA A 560 34.48 -16.16 -7.61
C ALA A 560 35.13 -16.74 -8.88
N ASN A 561 34.66 -16.34 -10.06
CA ASN A 561 35.25 -16.75 -11.33
C ASN A 561 36.70 -16.25 -11.46
N ARG A 562 37.00 -15.03 -11.00
CA ARG A 562 38.37 -14.49 -10.94
C ARG A 562 39.27 -15.29 -10.01
N PHE A 563 38.78 -15.64 -8.82
CA PHE A 563 39.48 -16.50 -7.87
C PHE A 563 39.74 -17.90 -8.45
N VAL A 564 38.74 -18.55 -9.05
CA VAL A 564 38.87 -19.88 -9.68
C VAL A 564 39.91 -19.87 -10.81
N ASN A 565 39.89 -18.85 -11.67
CA ASN A 565 40.87 -18.72 -12.76
C ASN A 565 42.30 -18.57 -12.22
N ARG A 566 42.51 -17.69 -11.22
CA ARG A 566 43.82 -17.54 -10.58
C ARG A 566 44.27 -18.84 -9.92
N PHE A 567 43.39 -19.44 -9.10
CA PHE A 567 43.65 -20.69 -8.40
C PHE A 567 44.10 -21.78 -9.39
N HIS A 568 43.37 -21.96 -10.49
CA HIS A 568 43.72 -22.94 -11.52
C HIS A 568 45.06 -22.66 -12.18
N GLU A 569 45.31 -21.42 -12.64
CA GLU A 569 46.56 -21.09 -13.32
C GLU A 569 47.78 -21.17 -12.40
N GLU A 570 47.66 -20.87 -11.10
CA GLU A 570 48.72 -21.13 -10.11
C GLU A 570 49.06 -22.63 -10.00
N ARG A 571 48.04 -23.49 -9.85
CA ARG A 571 48.24 -24.96 -9.69
C ARG A 571 48.77 -25.58 -10.98
N LYS A 572 48.27 -25.14 -12.13
CA LYS A 572 48.68 -25.59 -13.47
C LYS A 572 50.11 -25.15 -13.80
N THR A 573 50.48 -23.91 -13.49
CA THR A 573 51.87 -23.41 -13.65
C THR A 573 52.82 -24.22 -12.75
N LYS A 574 52.45 -24.43 -11.48
CA LYS A 574 53.22 -25.27 -10.55
C LYS A 574 53.38 -26.70 -11.08
N LEU A 575 52.31 -27.31 -11.59
CA LEU A 575 52.34 -28.66 -12.16
C LEU A 575 53.20 -28.75 -13.43
N SER A 576 53.13 -27.75 -14.33
CA SER A 576 53.99 -27.64 -15.52
C SER A 576 55.46 -27.61 -15.13
N LEU A 577 55.84 -26.73 -14.19
CA LEU A 577 57.22 -26.59 -13.73
C LEU A 577 57.74 -27.87 -13.06
N LEU A 578 56.89 -28.63 -12.36
CA LEU A 578 57.26 -29.90 -11.76
C LEU A 578 57.45 -30.99 -12.82
N LEU A 579 56.49 -31.15 -13.74
CA LEU A 579 56.58 -32.11 -14.85
C LEU A 579 57.79 -31.87 -15.75
N ASP A 580 58.07 -30.60 -16.07
CA ASP A 580 59.19 -30.23 -16.94
C ASP A 580 60.55 -30.42 -16.28
N ASN A 581 60.62 -30.58 -14.95
CA ASN A 581 61.83 -30.92 -14.21
C ASN A 581 61.85 -32.39 -13.71
N GLU A 582 60.80 -33.18 -13.99
CA GLU A 582 60.64 -34.53 -13.47
C GLU A 582 61.66 -35.50 -14.09
N ARG A 583 62.48 -36.14 -13.23
CA ARG A 583 63.56 -37.04 -13.68
C ARG A 583 63.08 -38.47 -13.94
N TRP A 584 61.80 -38.75 -13.71
CA TRP A 584 61.18 -40.08 -13.88
C TRP A 584 61.92 -41.16 -13.09
N LYS A 585 62.31 -40.80 -11.87
CA LYS A 585 62.89 -41.70 -10.87
C LYS A 585 61.86 -41.96 -9.78
N GLN A 586 61.97 -43.12 -9.16
CA GLN A 586 61.23 -43.45 -7.94
C GLN A 586 61.59 -42.40 -6.88
N ALA A 587 60.56 -41.80 -6.27
CA ALA A 587 60.69 -40.83 -5.21
C ALA A 587 60.37 -41.49 -3.86
N ASP A 588 61.12 -41.12 -2.83
CA ASP A 588 60.82 -41.49 -1.46
C ASP A 588 59.50 -40.81 -1.06
N VAL A 589 58.57 -41.57 -0.47
CA VAL A 589 57.24 -41.09 -0.07
C VAL A 589 57.30 -40.58 1.37
N PRO A 590 57.14 -39.26 1.62
CA PRO A 590 57.07 -38.73 2.97
C PRO A 590 55.80 -39.22 3.68
N ALA A 591 55.88 -39.44 4.99
CA ALA A 591 54.75 -39.94 5.78
C ALA A 591 53.47 -39.07 5.65
N GLU A 592 53.62 -37.74 5.49
CA GLU A 592 52.49 -36.83 5.25
C GLU A 592 51.67 -37.17 3.99
N PHE A 593 52.25 -37.83 2.99
CA PHE A 593 51.51 -38.30 1.81
C PHE A 593 50.84 -39.66 2.02
N GLN A 594 51.42 -40.53 2.85
CA GLN A 594 50.76 -41.79 3.23
C GLN A 594 49.55 -41.50 4.13
N ASP A 595 49.71 -40.68 5.18
CA ASP A 595 48.61 -40.28 6.07
C ASP A 595 47.47 -39.56 5.30
N LEU A 596 47.81 -38.79 4.27
CA LEU A 596 46.87 -38.10 3.38
C LEU A 596 46.13 -39.08 2.44
N VAL A 597 46.78 -40.14 2.00
CA VAL A 597 46.18 -41.22 1.22
C VAL A 597 45.26 -42.09 2.08
N ASP A 598 45.71 -42.45 3.28
CA ASP A 598 44.94 -43.23 4.24
C ASP A 598 43.64 -42.49 4.61
N SER A 599 43.70 -41.15 4.78
CA SER A 599 42.52 -40.29 4.97
C SER A 599 41.54 -40.32 3.80
N ILE A 600 42.02 -40.45 2.55
CA ILE A 600 41.13 -40.58 1.38
C ILE A 600 40.40 -41.94 1.40
N SER A 601 41.09 -43.03 1.74
CA SER A 601 40.45 -44.36 1.88
C SER A 601 39.42 -44.41 3.03
N ASP A 602 39.65 -43.65 4.11
CA ASP A 602 38.67 -43.43 5.19
C ASP A 602 37.49 -42.52 4.79
N GLY A 603 37.41 -42.10 3.52
CA GLY A 603 36.33 -41.25 2.99
C GLY A 603 36.47 -39.75 3.32
N LYS A 604 37.60 -39.32 3.89
CA LYS A 604 37.86 -37.92 4.27
C LYS A 604 38.75 -37.23 3.24
N ILE A 605 38.11 -36.62 2.26
CA ILE A 605 38.75 -35.86 1.17
C ILE A 605 39.04 -34.42 1.66
N ALA A 606 39.98 -34.30 2.60
CA ALA A 606 40.45 -33.04 3.14
C ALA A 606 41.99 -33.06 3.30
N LEU A 607 42.63 -31.90 3.20
CA LEU A 607 44.05 -31.79 3.53
C LEU A 607 44.23 -31.96 5.06
N PRO A 608 45.21 -32.76 5.53
CA PRO A 608 45.50 -32.87 6.95
C PRO A 608 45.87 -31.51 7.55
N GLU A 609 45.16 -31.10 8.60
CA GLU A 609 45.59 -29.96 9.42
C GLU A 609 46.92 -30.32 10.10
N LYS A 610 47.94 -29.47 9.89
CA LYS A 610 49.27 -29.68 10.48
C LYS A 610 49.20 -29.48 12.00
N LYS A 611 48.89 -30.55 12.74
CA LYS A 611 48.88 -30.56 14.21
C LYS A 611 50.23 -30.09 14.75
N ALA A 612 50.25 -28.89 15.31
CA ALA A 612 51.39 -28.41 16.08
C ALA A 612 51.58 -29.30 17.31
N GLY A 613 52.62 -30.14 17.31
CA GLY A 613 52.94 -31.07 18.40
C GLY A 613 52.84 -32.56 18.10
N ALA A 614 52.66 -32.98 16.84
CA ALA A 614 52.91 -34.39 16.47
C ALA A 614 54.42 -34.72 16.54
N PRO A 615 54.83 -35.89 17.08
CA PRO A 615 56.24 -36.26 17.21
C PRO A 615 56.91 -36.52 15.84
N GLU A 616 58.24 -36.40 15.84
CA GLU A 616 59.07 -36.36 14.64
C GLU A 616 59.00 -37.61 13.75
N GLU A 617 58.99 -37.35 12.44
CA GLU A 617 59.55 -38.17 11.36
C GLU A 617 59.39 -39.70 11.45
N ARG A 618 58.18 -40.19 11.09
CA ARG A 618 58.10 -41.48 10.39
C ARG A 618 59.00 -41.41 9.15
N LYS A 619 59.93 -42.36 9.04
CA LYS A 619 60.88 -42.43 7.90
C LYS A 619 60.11 -42.49 6.56
N PRO A 620 60.61 -41.81 5.50
CA PRO A 620 60.07 -41.97 4.16
C PRO A 620 60.08 -43.44 3.71
N THR A 621 59.09 -43.84 2.92
CA THR A 621 58.97 -45.19 2.37
C THR A 621 59.19 -45.20 0.86
N ASP A 622 59.83 -46.24 0.33
CA ASP A 622 60.11 -46.37 -1.11
C ASP A 622 58.84 -46.53 -1.98
N PHE A 623 57.70 -46.82 -1.34
CA PHE A 623 56.40 -47.08 -1.96
C PHE A 623 55.29 -46.37 -1.20
N LEU A 624 54.27 -45.94 -1.95
CA LEU A 624 52.97 -45.52 -1.44
C LEU A 624 52.07 -46.76 -1.38
N ILE A 625 51.35 -46.95 -0.27
CA ILE A 625 50.42 -48.08 -0.11
C ILE A 625 48.99 -47.57 -0.29
N VAL A 626 48.21 -48.23 -1.15
CA VAL A 626 46.80 -47.91 -1.42
C VAL A 626 46.03 -49.22 -1.52
N ASP A 627 44.99 -49.41 -0.70
CA ASP A 627 44.18 -50.65 -0.63
C ASP A 627 45.06 -51.94 -0.56
N GLY A 628 46.16 -51.87 0.20
CA GLY A 628 47.13 -52.96 0.34
C GLY A 628 48.08 -53.16 -0.85
N GLN A 629 47.87 -52.47 -1.99
CA GLN A 629 48.78 -52.50 -3.13
C GLN A 629 49.93 -51.48 -2.97
N LYS A 630 51.12 -51.86 -3.45
CA LYS A 630 52.31 -50.99 -3.46
C LYS A 630 52.43 -50.23 -4.77
N TYR A 631 52.51 -48.90 -4.71
CA TYR A 631 52.74 -48.02 -5.84
C TYR A 631 54.12 -47.38 -5.76
N ALA A 632 54.97 -47.68 -6.74
CA ALA A 632 56.19 -46.91 -6.98
C ALA A 632 55.84 -45.63 -7.75
N VAL A 633 56.22 -44.48 -7.20
CA VAL A 633 55.73 -43.16 -7.62
C VAL A 633 56.87 -42.19 -7.92
N VAL A 634 56.58 -41.15 -8.70
CA VAL A 634 57.47 -40.00 -8.94
C VAL A 634 57.01 -38.79 -8.12
N GLY A 635 57.91 -37.87 -7.78
CA GLY A 635 57.58 -36.73 -6.89
C GLY A 635 56.43 -35.87 -7.42
N THR A 636 56.31 -35.72 -8.74
CA THR A 636 55.24 -34.94 -9.36
C THR A 636 53.84 -35.55 -9.19
N VAL A 637 53.68 -36.88 -9.09
CA VAL A 637 52.35 -37.49 -8.90
C VAL A 637 51.83 -37.31 -7.47
N LEU A 638 52.73 -37.33 -6.48
CA LEU A 638 52.39 -37.02 -5.07
C LEU A 638 51.88 -35.58 -4.96
N LEU A 639 52.57 -34.63 -5.60
CA LEU A 639 52.16 -33.23 -5.63
C LEU A 639 50.87 -33.01 -6.43
N LEU A 640 50.60 -33.81 -7.47
CA LEU A 640 49.31 -33.80 -8.17
C LEU A 640 48.16 -34.27 -7.25
N ILE A 641 48.32 -35.34 -6.47
CA ILE A 641 47.31 -35.80 -5.52
C ILE A 641 47.00 -34.70 -4.50
N ARG A 642 48.02 -34.03 -3.96
CA ARG A 642 47.83 -32.87 -3.07
C ARG A 642 47.08 -31.72 -3.75
N ILE A 643 47.40 -31.40 -5.01
CA ILE A 643 46.68 -30.39 -5.79
C ILE A 643 45.20 -30.79 -5.99
N ILE A 644 44.92 -32.05 -6.34
CA ILE A 644 43.56 -32.58 -6.49
C ILE A 644 42.74 -32.37 -5.21
N LEU A 645 43.33 -32.59 -4.03
CA LEU A 645 42.68 -32.31 -2.75
C LEU A 645 42.43 -30.82 -2.49
N GLU A 646 43.34 -29.93 -2.90
CA GLU A 646 43.09 -28.47 -2.86
C GLU A 646 41.84 -28.08 -3.67
N TYR A 647 41.59 -28.71 -4.82
CA TYR A 647 40.34 -28.53 -5.57
C TYR A 647 39.13 -29.05 -4.79
N CYS A 648 39.21 -30.28 -4.26
CA CYS A 648 38.10 -30.89 -3.53
C CYS A 648 37.71 -30.06 -2.30
N GLN A 649 38.69 -29.61 -1.50
CA GLN A 649 38.46 -28.74 -0.34
C GLN A 649 37.90 -27.36 -0.73
N CYS A 650 38.28 -26.80 -1.88
CA CYS A 650 37.73 -25.53 -2.33
C CYS A 650 36.24 -25.63 -2.71
N VAL A 651 35.85 -26.75 -3.30
CA VAL A 651 34.45 -27.06 -3.66
C VAL A 651 33.58 -27.23 -2.41
N ASP A 652 34.10 -27.83 -1.35
CA ASP A 652 33.42 -27.97 -0.04
C ASP A 652 33.13 -26.61 0.60
N ASN A 653 34.08 -25.69 0.47
CA ASN A 653 33.96 -24.38 1.08
C ASN A 653 33.08 -23.42 0.28
N ILE A 654 32.94 -23.61 -1.04
CA ILE A 654 32.24 -22.70 -1.96
C ILE A 654 31.37 -23.50 -2.95
N PRO A 655 30.10 -23.80 -2.60
CA PRO A 655 29.20 -24.58 -3.46
C PRO A 655 28.84 -23.90 -4.80
N SER A 656 28.96 -22.57 -4.90
CA SER A 656 28.62 -21.82 -6.11
C SER A 656 29.60 -22.01 -7.29
N ILE A 657 30.80 -22.56 -7.04
CA ILE A 657 31.83 -22.79 -8.07
C ILE A 657 32.04 -24.26 -8.44
N VAL A 658 31.24 -25.20 -7.91
CA VAL A 658 31.42 -26.66 -8.10
C VAL A 658 31.61 -27.04 -9.58
N THR A 659 30.78 -26.50 -10.47
CA THR A 659 30.83 -26.80 -11.91
C THR A 659 32.08 -26.26 -12.61
N ASP A 660 32.60 -25.12 -12.19
CA ASP A 660 33.78 -24.49 -12.79
C ASP A 660 35.06 -25.15 -12.24
N MET A 661 35.07 -25.52 -10.95
CA MET A 661 36.14 -26.35 -10.40
C MET A 661 36.21 -27.74 -11.02
N LEU A 662 35.07 -28.34 -11.41
CA LEU A 662 35.05 -29.63 -12.11
C LEU A 662 35.74 -29.53 -13.47
N THR A 663 35.43 -28.51 -14.26
CA THR A 663 36.05 -28.31 -15.58
C THR A 663 37.54 -27.97 -15.43
N ARG A 664 37.92 -27.10 -14.49
CA ARG A 664 39.33 -26.78 -14.19
C ARG A 664 40.14 -27.99 -13.72
N LEU A 665 39.57 -28.85 -12.88
CA LEU A 665 40.22 -30.09 -12.45
C LEU A 665 40.35 -31.09 -13.61
N SER A 666 39.30 -31.18 -14.45
CA SER A 666 39.31 -32.00 -15.67
C SER A 666 40.42 -31.56 -16.63
N ASP A 667 40.58 -30.26 -16.85
CA ASP A 667 41.65 -29.70 -17.69
C ASP A 667 43.04 -29.96 -17.11
N LEU A 668 43.20 -29.89 -15.79
CA LEU A 668 44.46 -30.20 -15.11
C LEU A 668 44.88 -31.67 -15.27
N LEU A 669 43.93 -32.61 -15.13
CA LEU A 669 44.16 -34.04 -15.33
C LEU A 669 44.50 -34.36 -16.80
N LYS A 670 43.78 -33.77 -17.76
CA LYS A 670 44.12 -33.88 -19.19
C LYS A 670 45.52 -33.35 -19.49
N TYR A 671 45.89 -32.22 -18.90
CA TYR A 671 47.22 -31.62 -19.04
C TYR A 671 48.31 -32.56 -18.50
N PHE A 672 48.13 -33.14 -17.30
CA PHE A 672 49.07 -34.12 -16.76
C PHE A 672 49.24 -35.33 -17.69
N ASN A 673 48.16 -35.91 -18.20
CA ASN A 673 48.22 -37.07 -19.09
C ASN A 673 48.98 -36.74 -20.39
N SER A 674 48.55 -35.66 -21.07
CA SER A 674 49.14 -35.22 -22.34
C SER A 674 50.62 -34.86 -22.19
N ARG A 675 50.98 -34.12 -21.14
CA ARG A 675 52.37 -33.73 -20.90
C ARG A 675 53.25 -34.93 -20.48
N SER A 676 52.72 -35.86 -19.69
CA SER A 676 53.42 -37.12 -19.36
C SER A 676 53.68 -37.96 -20.60
N CYS A 677 52.70 -38.08 -21.51
CA CYS A 677 52.86 -38.77 -22.79
C CYS A 677 53.96 -38.11 -23.65
N GLN A 678 53.94 -36.77 -23.78
CA GLN A 678 54.99 -36.03 -24.51
C GLN A 678 56.39 -36.24 -23.91
N LEU A 679 56.51 -36.20 -22.59
CA LEU A 679 57.79 -36.33 -21.89
C LEU A 679 58.37 -37.76 -21.98
N VAL A 680 57.52 -38.78 -21.85
CA VAL A 680 57.94 -40.19 -21.76
C VAL A 680 57.88 -40.90 -23.12
N LEU A 681 56.71 -40.97 -23.77
CA LEU A 681 56.54 -41.65 -25.07
C LEU A 681 57.06 -40.78 -26.23
N GLY A 682 56.77 -39.48 -26.20
CA GLY A 682 57.31 -38.49 -27.15
C GLY A 682 58.78 -38.14 -26.94
N ALA A 683 59.44 -38.74 -25.93
CA ALA A 683 60.84 -38.53 -25.57
C ALA A 683 61.21 -37.06 -25.23
N GLY A 684 60.25 -36.20 -24.93
CA GLY A 684 60.48 -34.79 -24.58
C GLY A 684 61.38 -34.61 -23.35
N ALA A 685 61.38 -35.54 -22.40
CA ALA A 685 62.25 -35.48 -21.22
C ALA A 685 63.75 -35.58 -21.55
N LEU A 686 64.12 -36.04 -22.75
CA LEU A 686 65.51 -35.98 -23.23
C LEU A 686 65.96 -34.52 -23.43
N GLN A 687 65.07 -33.66 -23.95
CA GLN A 687 65.35 -32.26 -24.25
C GLN A 687 65.14 -31.35 -23.03
N VAL A 688 64.02 -31.53 -22.31
CA VAL A 688 63.62 -30.62 -21.23
C VAL A 688 64.40 -30.89 -19.94
N VAL A 689 64.60 -32.16 -19.58
CA VAL A 689 65.25 -32.59 -18.32
C VAL A 689 66.72 -32.99 -18.50
N GLY A 690 67.17 -33.11 -19.77
CA GLY A 690 68.52 -33.57 -20.10
C GLY A 690 68.76 -35.06 -19.83
N LEU A 691 67.73 -35.89 -19.86
CA LEU A 691 67.90 -37.36 -19.77
C LEU A 691 68.65 -37.87 -21.01
N LYS A 692 69.59 -38.81 -20.83
CA LYS A 692 70.34 -39.39 -21.95
C LYS A 692 69.52 -40.38 -22.77
N THR A 693 68.65 -41.15 -22.13
CA THR A 693 67.76 -42.15 -22.74
C THR A 693 66.49 -42.31 -21.88
N ILE A 694 65.37 -42.65 -22.51
CA ILE A 694 64.17 -43.12 -21.80
C ILE A 694 64.33 -44.63 -21.60
N THR A 695 64.34 -45.08 -20.34
CA THR A 695 64.55 -46.49 -20.00
C THR A 695 63.23 -47.25 -19.81
N THR A 696 63.28 -48.59 -19.81
CA THR A 696 62.15 -49.43 -19.43
C THR A 696 61.66 -49.14 -18.00
N LYS A 697 62.57 -48.78 -17.08
CA LYS A 697 62.22 -48.37 -15.71
C LYS A 697 61.42 -47.06 -15.70
N ASN A 698 61.78 -46.08 -16.54
CA ASN A 698 61.04 -44.81 -16.66
C ASN A 698 59.62 -45.05 -17.19
N LEU A 699 59.48 -45.92 -18.20
CA LEU A 699 58.18 -46.31 -18.77
C LEU A 699 57.30 -47.01 -17.72
N ALA A 700 57.84 -47.97 -16.96
CA ALA A 700 57.12 -48.66 -15.90
C ALA A 700 56.69 -47.72 -14.75
N LEU A 701 57.58 -46.82 -14.30
CA LEU A 701 57.23 -45.78 -13.31
C LEU A 701 56.11 -44.86 -13.81
N SER A 702 56.19 -44.40 -15.07
CA SER A 702 55.13 -43.60 -15.68
C SER A 702 53.78 -44.34 -15.70
N SER A 703 53.79 -45.62 -16.10
CA SER A 703 52.59 -46.47 -16.08
C SER A 703 51.98 -46.56 -14.68
N ARG A 704 52.77 -46.78 -13.63
CA ARG A 704 52.25 -46.84 -12.24
C ARG A 704 51.72 -45.51 -11.73
N CYS A 705 52.34 -44.39 -12.11
CA CYS A 705 51.83 -43.06 -11.76
C CYS A 705 50.47 -42.78 -12.43
N LEU A 706 50.30 -43.18 -13.69
CA LEU A 706 49.01 -43.07 -14.39
C LEU A 706 47.95 -43.98 -13.75
N GLN A 707 48.29 -45.22 -13.41
CA GLN A 707 47.39 -46.16 -12.71
C GLN A 707 46.95 -45.65 -11.33
N LEU A 708 47.84 -44.97 -10.60
CA LEU A 708 47.50 -44.34 -9.32
C LEU A 708 46.48 -43.20 -9.49
N ILE A 709 46.61 -42.38 -10.54
CA ILE A 709 45.62 -41.35 -10.84
C ILE A 709 44.29 -41.96 -11.29
N VAL A 710 44.31 -43.02 -12.11
CA VAL A 710 43.11 -43.79 -12.50
C VAL A 710 42.35 -44.31 -11.28
N TYR A 711 43.07 -44.78 -10.25
CA TYR A 711 42.47 -45.23 -8.99
C TYR A 711 41.71 -44.09 -8.27
N TYR A 712 42.25 -42.87 -8.25
CA TYR A 712 41.60 -41.74 -7.58
C TYR A 712 40.47 -41.06 -8.37
N ILE A 713 40.42 -41.18 -9.71
CA ILE A 713 39.36 -40.53 -10.51
C ILE A 713 37.94 -40.90 -10.05
N PRO A 714 37.57 -42.18 -9.78
CA PRO A 714 36.28 -42.54 -9.21
C PRO A 714 35.96 -41.87 -7.87
N VAL A 715 36.96 -41.76 -6.98
CA VAL A 715 36.80 -41.12 -5.66
C VAL A 715 36.52 -39.62 -5.81
N ILE A 716 37.27 -38.94 -6.69
CA ILE A 716 37.06 -37.53 -7.05
C ILE A 716 35.67 -37.34 -7.68
N ARG A 717 35.29 -38.21 -8.63
CA ARG A 717 34.00 -38.17 -9.32
C ARG A 717 32.84 -38.24 -8.33
N ALA A 718 32.89 -39.14 -7.34
CA ALA A 718 31.89 -39.25 -6.27
C ALA A 718 31.83 -37.99 -5.38
N HIS A 719 32.98 -37.37 -5.06
CA HIS A 719 33.03 -36.13 -4.27
C HIS A 719 32.33 -34.96 -4.96
N PHE A 720 32.50 -34.83 -6.28
CA PHE A 720 31.79 -33.83 -7.09
C PHE A 720 30.32 -34.18 -7.30
N GLU A 721 29.99 -35.46 -7.52
CA GLU A 721 28.61 -35.95 -7.67
C GLU A 721 27.74 -35.60 -6.44
N ALA A 722 28.28 -35.77 -5.23
CA ALA A 722 27.61 -35.42 -3.98
C ALA A 722 27.32 -33.90 -3.78
N ARG A 723 27.92 -33.03 -4.61
CA ARG A 723 27.82 -31.56 -4.49
C ARG A 723 27.22 -30.86 -5.71
N LEU A 724 27.00 -31.59 -6.79
CA LEU A 724 26.33 -31.10 -8.00
C LEU A 724 24.81 -31.20 -7.88
N GLN A 725 24.09 -30.34 -8.58
CA GLN A 725 22.65 -30.49 -8.75
C GLN A 725 22.37 -31.61 -9.77
N PRO A 726 21.25 -32.37 -9.67
CA PRO A 726 20.92 -33.44 -10.61
C PRO A 726 20.90 -33.02 -12.09
N LYS A 727 20.57 -31.75 -12.37
CA LYS A 727 20.60 -31.15 -13.72
C LYS A 727 22.01 -31.04 -14.33
N GLN A 728 23.06 -31.14 -13.51
CA GLN A 728 24.47 -30.95 -13.88
C GLN A 728 25.26 -32.27 -13.97
N PHE A 729 24.65 -33.42 -13.65
CA PHE A 729 25.33 -34.72 -13.63
C PHE A 729 25.93 -35.14 -14.99
N SER A 730 25.45 -34.57 -16.10
CA SER A 730 26.09 -34.73 -17.42
C SER A 730 27.55 -34.31 -17.45
N MET A 731 27.98 -33.40 -16.57
CA MET A 731 29.37 -32.94 -16.44
C MET A 731 30.31 -34.00 -15.85
N LEU A 732 29.79 -35.00 -15.12
CA LEU A 732 30.61 -36.10 -14.58
C LEU A 732 31.24 -36.95 -15.69
N ARG A 733 30.65 -36.93 -16.91
CA ARG A 733 31.22 -37.57 -18.10
C ARG A 733 32.63 -37.11 -18.43
N HIS A 734 33.05 -35.91 -18.01
CA HIS A 734 34.43 -35.47 -18.20
C HIS A 734 35.43 -36.41 -17.51
N PHE A 735 35.12 -36.90 -16.31
CA PHE A 735 35.95 -37.87 -15.60
C PHE A 735 35.93 -39.24 -16.29
N ASP A 736 34.81 -39.66 -16.86
CA ASP A 736 34.71 -40.93 -17.61
C ASP A 736 35.61 -40.90 -18.87
N HIS A 737 35.63 -39.79 -19.61
CA HIS A 737 36.52 -39.60 -20.77
C HIS A 737 38.00 -39.56 -20.34
N ILE A 738 38.33 -38.80 -19.29
CA ILE A 738 39.71 -38.74 -18.75
C ILE A 738 40.17 -40.12 -18.30
N THR A 739 39.31 -40.89 -17.64
CA THR A 739 39.61 -42.27 -17.22
C THR A 739 40.01 -43.11 -18.43
N LYS A 740 39.26 -43.00 -19.55
CA LYS A 740 39.61 -43.68 -20.80
C LYS A 740 40.96 -43.19 -21.35
N ASP A 741 41.17 -41.89 -21.47
CA ASP A 741 42.42 -41.31 -22.01
C ASP A 741 43.68 -41.76 -21.23
N TYR A 742 43.56 -42.00 -19.92
CA TYR A 742 44.63 -42.57 -19.10
C TYR A 742 44.83 -44.08 -19.35
N HIS A 743 43.77 -44.87 -19.50
CA HIS A 743 43.87 -46.29 -19.84
C HIS A 743 44.50 -46.50 -21.23
N ASP A 744 44.11 -45.70 -22.21
CA ASP A 744 44.68 -45.74 -23.57
C ASP A 744 46.19 -45.44 -23.51
N HIS A 745 46.63 -44.42 -22.78
CA HIS A 745 48.04 -44.11 -22.57
C HIS A 745 48.81 -45.22 -21.81
N ILE A 746 48.21 -45.85 -20.80
CA ILE A 746 48.80 -47.02 -20.11
C ILE A 746 49.00 -48.19 -21.10
N ALA A 747 48.04 -48.42 -22.01
CA ALA A 747 48.12 -49.45 -23.05
C ALA A 747 49.19 -49.12 -24.12
N GLU A 748 49.35 -47.85 -24.49
CA GLU A 748 50.45 -47.38 -25.35
C GLU A 748 51.82 -47.63 -24.72
N ILE A 749 52.00 -47.35 -23.42
CA ILE A 749 53.25 -47.63 -22.68
C ILE A 749 53.53 -49.15 -22.67
N SER A 750 52.51 -49.99 -22.40
CA SER A 750 52.64 -51.45 -22.48
C SER A 750 53.08 -51.90 -23.88
N THR A 751 52.45 -51.36 -24.92
CA THR A 751 52.79 -51.65 -26.32
C THR A 751 54.22 -51.21 -26.66
N LYS A 752 54.66 -50.04 -26.16
CA LYS A 752 56.03 -49.55 -26.34
C LYS A 752 57.07 -50.45 -25.66
N LEU A 753 56.77 -50.96 -24.46
CA LEU A 753 57.62 -51.92 -23.75
C LEU A 753 57.77 -53.24 -24.54
N VAL A 754 56.69 -53.76 -25.12
CA VAL A 754 56.77 -54.93 -26.03
C VAL A 754 57.59 -54.61 -27.28
N ALA A 755 57.39 -53.46 -27.92
CA ALA A 755 58.11 -53.06 -29.14
C ALA A 755 59.63 -52.91 -28.97
N ILE A 756 60.11 -52.53 -27.77
CA ILE A 756 61.53 -52.50 -27.41
C ILE A 756 62.12 -53.94 -27.45
N MET A 757 61.37 -54.92 -26.96
CA MET A 757 61.79 -56.32 -27.00
C MET A 757 61.65 -56.94 -28.39
N ASP A 758 60.58 -56.60 -29.12
CA ASP A 758 60.34 -57.04 -30.50
C ASP A 758 61.50 -56.64 -31.44
N THR A 759 61.90 -55.37 -31.42
CA THR A 759 63.06 -54.89 -32.20
C THR A 759 64.40 -55.50 -31.74
N LEU A 760 64.51 -55.92 -30.48
CA LEU A 760 65.67 -56.66 -29.97
C LEU A 760 65.68 -58.11 -30.46
N PHE A 761 64.51 -58.77 -30.51
CA PHE A 761 64.36 -60.13 -31.04
C PHE A 761 64.62 -60.16 -32.54
N ASP A 762 64.04 -59.25 -33.33
CA ASP A 762 64.29 -59.13 -34.77
C ASP A 762 65.79 -59.03 -35.08
N LYS A 763 66.50 -58.13 -34.38
CA LYS A 763 67.94 -57.88 -34.54
C LYS A 763 68.84 -59.06 -34.16
N LEU A 764 68.43 -59.87 -33.18
CA LEU A 764 69.22 -61.01 -32.70
C LEU A 764 68.87 -62.31 -33.46
N LEU A 765 67.58 -62.57 -33.69
CA LEU A 765 67.10 -63.80 -34.33
C LEU A 765 67.31 -63.78 -35.85
N SER A 766 67.27 -62.64 -36.54
CA SER A 766 67.65 -62.56 -37.97
C SER A 766 69.08 -63.04 -38.25
N LYS A 767 69.96 -63.02 -37.25
CA LYS A 767 71.36 -63.49 -37.30
C LYS A 767 71.57 -64.82 -36.58
N TYR A 768 70.50 -65.51 -36.20
CA TYR A 768 70.58 -66.82 -35.57
C TYR A 768 70.92 -67.89 -36.60
N GLU A 769 71.83 -68.79 -36.22
CA GLU A 769 72.25 -69.96 -36.96
C GLU A 769 72.20 -71.16 -36.03
N VAL A 770 71.67 -72.30 -36.51
CA VAL A 770 71.54 -73.52 -35.71
C VAL A 770 72.87 -74.27 -35.69
N LYS A 771 73.69 -74.00 -34.67
CA LYS A 771 74.99 -74.65 -34.44
C LYS A 771 75.33 -74.76 -32.96
N ALA A 772 76.12 -75.77 -32.61
CA ALA A 772 76.72 -75.90 -31.29
C ALA A 772 77.72 -74.75 -31.01
N PRO A 773 77.94 -74.34 -29.73
CA PRO A 773 77.36 -74.91 -28.51
C PRO A 773 76.00 -74.31 -28.13
N VAL A 774 75.15 -75.14 -27.51
CA VAL A 774 73.91 -74.72 -26.85
C VAL A 774 74.19 -74.44 -25.36
N PRO A 775 73.64 -73.37 -24.75
CA PRO A 775 72.82 -72.35 -25.37
C PRO A 775 73.64 -71.45 -26.31
N SER A 776 73.07 -71.11 -27.46
CA SER A 776 73.71 -70.27 -28.45
C SER A 776 73.95 -68.85 -27.91
N MET A 777 74.89 -68.12 -28.52
CA MET A 777 75.16 -66.73 -28.12
C MET A 777 73.95 -65.81 -28.37
N CYS A 778 73.09 -66.14 -29.33
CA CYS A 778 71.83 -65.42 -29.56
C CYS A 778 70.88 -65.60 -28.37
N PHE A 779 70.60 -66.85 -27.99
CA PHE A 779 69.69 -67.17 -26.90
C PHE A 779 70.19 -66.67 -25.54
N ARG A 780 71.51 -66.77 -25.27
CA ARG A 780 72.13 -66.16 -24.08
C ARG A 780 71.94 -64.64 -24.03
N ASN A 781 72.06 -63.95 -25.16
CA ASN A 781 71.84 -62.50 -25.22
C ASN A 781 70.35 -62.13 -25.04
N ILE A 782 69.43 -62.89 -25.65
CA ILE A 782 67.97 -62.71 -25.48
C ILE A 782 67.58 -62.86 -24.01
N CYS A 783 67.95 -63.98 -23.38
CA CYS A 783 67.65 -64.27 -21.97
C CYS A 783 68.24 -63.21 -21.04
N LYS A 784 69.48 -62.78 -21.27
CA LYS A 784 70.13 -61.71 -20.50
C LYS A 784 69.41 -60.37 -20.58
N GLN A 785 68.80 -60.04 -21.71
CA GLN A 785 68.06 -58.78 -21.88
C GLN A 785 66.64 -58.88 -21.33
N MET A 786 65.99 -60.04 -21.42
CA MET A 786 64.72 -60.32 -20.75
C MET A 786 64.85 -60.27 -19.22
N ALA A 787 65.90 -60.88 -18.66
CA ALA A 787 66.19 -60.80 -17.22
C ALA A 787 66.42 -59.36 -16.75
N LYS A 788 67.19 -58.56 -17.52
CA LYS A 788 67.37 -57.12 -17.23
C LYS A 788 66.09 -56.30 -17.34
N MET A 789 65.20 -56.65 -18.26
CA MET A 789 63.89 -56.00 -18.37
C MET A 789 63.01 -56.35 -17.17
N HIS A 790 62.98 -57.64 -16.76
CA HIS A 790 62.27 -58.11 -15.58
C HIS A 790 62.76 -57.39 -14.31
N GLU A 791 64.07 -57.38 -14.06
CA GLU A 791 64.71 -56.65 -12.95
C GLU A 791 64.34 -55.16 -12.94
N ALA A 792 64.19 -54.53 -14.10
CA ALA A 792 63.83 -53.11 -14.20
C ALA A 792 62.35 -52.79 -13.92
N ILE A 793 61.44 -53.77 -13.95
CA ILE A 793 59.98 -53.55 -13.86
C ILE A 793 59.26 -54.36 -12.78
N TYR A 794 59.83 -55.47 -12.32
CA TYR A 794 59.21 -56.41 -11.37
C TYR A 794 58.85 -55.75 -10.03
N ASP A 795 59.74 -54.93 -9.47
CA ASP A 795 59.47 -54.20 -8.23
C ASP A 795 58.54 -52.98 -8.42
N LEU A 796 58.11 -52.69 -9.65
CA LEU A 796 57.27 -51.53 -9.97
C LEU A 796 55.84 -51.92 -10.35
N LEU A 797 55.70 -52.91 -11.25
CA LEU A 797 54.43 -53.36 -11.79
C LEU A 797 53.80 -54.47 -10.92
N PRO A 798 52.46 -54.54 -10.80
CA PRO A 798 51.80 -55.70 -10.22
C PRO A 798 52.20 -57.00 -10.93
N GLU A 799 52.18 -58.11 -10.19
CA GLU A 799 52.59 -59.43 -10.70
C GLU A 799 51.79 -59.86 -11.93
N GLU A 800 50.46 -59.72 -11.89
CA GLU A 800 49.55 -60.01 -13.01
C GLU A 800 49.89 -59.19 -14.27
N GLN A 801 50.15 -57.88 -14.12
CA GLN A 801 50.52 -57.03 -15.25
C GLN A 801 51.89 -57.42 -15.82
N THR A 802 52.82 -57.83 -14.96
CA THR A 802 54.13 -58.33 -15.35
C THR A 802 53.99 -59.64 -16.14
N GLN A 803 53.20 -60.59 -15.65
CA GLN A 803 52.87 -61.84 -16.36
C GLN A 803 52.26 -61.58 -17.74
N MET A 804 51.24 -60.72 -17.83
CA MET A 804 50.58 -60.37 -19.10
C MET A 804 51.51 -59.66 -20.09
N LEU A 805 52.44 -58.83 -19.60
CA LEU A 805 53.48 -58.23 -20.43
C LEU A 805 54.45 -59.28 -20.97
N PHE A 806 54.91 -60.20 -20.11
CA PHE A 806 55.83 -61.27 -20.53
C PHE A 806 55.18 -62.30 -21.47
N LEU A 807 53.87 -62.56 -21.39
CA LEU A 807 53.13 -63.32 -22.41
C LEU A 807 53.19 -62.64 -23.80
N ARG A 808 52.95 -61.32 -23.86
CA ARG A 808 53.03 -60.55 -25.11
C ARG A 808 54.45 -60.52 -25.69
N ILE A 809 55.47 -60.38 -24.83
CA ILE A 809 56.88 -60.47 -25.20
C ILE A 809 57.21 -61.88 -25.73
N ASN A 810 56.75 -62.94 -25.07
CA ASN A 810 56.93 -64.32 -25.52
C ASN A 810 56.25 -64.57 -26.89
N ALA A 811 55.07 -64.01 -27.14
CA ALA A 811 54.41 -64.11 -28.45
C ALA A 811 55.23 -63.48 -29.58
N SER A 812 55.80 -62.28 -29.35
CA SER A 812 56.74 -61.63 -30.27
C SER A 812 58.01 -62.47 -30.49
N TYR A 813 58.61 -62.99 -29.42
CA TYR A 813 59.76 -63.90 -29.52
C TYR A 813 59.46 -65.13 -30.38
N LYS A 814 58.33 -65.81 -30.13
CA LYS A 814 57.89 -66.98 -30.90
C LYS A 814 57.70 -66.64 -32.38
N PHE A 815 57.09 -65.49 -32.69
CA PHE A 815 56.91 -65.01 -34.07
C PHE A 815 58.26 -64.83 -34.80
N HIS A 816 59.22 -64.13 -34.20
CA HIS A 816 60.54 -63.92 -34.81
C HIS A 816 61.36 -65.21 -34.94
N LEU A 817 61.30 -66.09 -33.94
CA LEU A 817 61.98 -67.39 -34.01
C LEU A 817 61.40 -68.27 -35.11
N LYS A 818 60.08 -68.41 -35.16
CA LYS A 818 59.33 -69.15 -36.19
C LYS A 818 59.66 -68.67 -37.60
N ARG A 819 59.74 -67.35 -37.81
CA ARG A 819 60.15 -66.74 -39.09
C ARG A 819 61.59 -67.11 -39.47
N GLN A 820 62.52 -67.13 -38.51
CA GLN A 820 63.91 -67.51 -38.76
C GLN A 820 64.05 -69.02 -39.03
N LEU A 821 63.35 -69.89 -38.29
CA LEU A 821 63.36 -71.34 -38.51
C LEU A 821 62.85 -71.69 -39.91
N ALA A 822 61.80 -71.03 -40.36
CA ALA A 822 61.30 -71.14 -41.74
C ALA A 822 62.35 -70.68 -42.78
N HIS A 823 63.03 -69.55 -42.55
CA HIS A 823 64.10 -69.08 -43.45
C HIS A 823 65.31 -70.02 -43.50
N LEU A 824 65.64 -70.68 -42.39
CA LEU A 824 66.71 -71.68 -42.31
C LEU A 824 66.27 -73.09 -42.77
N ASN A 825 65.00 -73.27 -43.17
CA ASN A 825 64.39 -74.57 -43.52
C ASN A 825 64.48 -75.64 -42.42
N VAL A 826 64.47 -75.24 -41.14
CA VAL A 826 64.53 -76.17 -40.01
C VAL A 826 63.12 -76.65 -39.68
N VAL A 827 62.91 -77.97 -39.74
CA VAL A 827 61.60 -78.62 -39.55
C VAL A 827 61.56 -79.45 -38.27
N ASN A 828 60.36 -79.77 -37.78
CA ASN A 828 60.18 -80.57 -36.58
C ASN A 828 60.26 -82.09 -36.86
N ASP A 829 61.45 -82.56 -37.27
CA ASP A 829 61.71 -83.93 -37.75
C ASP A 829 62.45 -84.86 -36.76
N GLY A 830 62.79 -84.38 -35.56
CA GLY A 830 63.66 -85.09 -34.60
C GLY A 830 65.15 -85.12 -34.97
N GLY A 831 65.57 -84.44 -36.05
CA GLY A 831 66.95 -84.42 -36.53
C GLY A 831 67.91 -83.57 -35.69
N PRO A 832 69.23 -83.59 -35.99
CA PRO A 832 70.23 -82.89 -35.19
C PRO A 832 70.02 -81.37 -35.07
N GLN A 833 69.52 -80.72 -36.13
CA GLN A 833 69.20 -79.28 -36.10
C GLN A 833 67.98 -78.99 -35.22
N ASN A 834 66.94 -79.83 -35.30
CA ASN A 834 65.80 -79.76 -34.38
C ASN A 834 66.25 -79.94 -32.93
N GLY A 835 67.08 -80.95 -32.63
CA GLY A 835 67.61 -81.17 -31.28
C GLY A 835 68.37 -79.97 -30.71
N LEU A 836 69.17 -79.29 -31.55
CA LEU A 836 69.86 -78.04 -31.16
C LEU A 836 68.89 -76.89 -30.87
N VAL A 837 67.88 -76.66 -31.73
CA VAL A 837 66.85 -75.62 -31.52
C VAL A 837 66.02 -75.92 -30.29
N THR A 838 65.57 -77.16 -30.11
CA THR A 838 64.78 -77.60 -28.97
C THR A 838 65.55 -77.42 -27.65
N ALA A 839 66.85 -77.66 -27.63
CA ALA A 839 67.69 -77.40 -26.46
C ALA A 839 67.91 -75.89 -26.19
N ASP A 840 68.04 -75.07 -27.24
CA ASP A 840 68.07 -73.60 -27.14
C ASP A 840 66.73 -73.06 -26.58
N VAL A 841 65.60 -73.55 -27.08
CA VAL A 841 64.23 -73.21 -26.63
C VAL A 841 63.96 -73.68 -25.19
N ALA A 842 64.48 -74.84 -24.80
CA ALA A 842 64.43 -75.30 -23.40
C ALA A 842 65.21 -74.36 -22.46
N PHE A 843 66.38 -73.87 -22.89
CA PHE A 843 67.14 -72.86 -22.14
C PHE A 843 66.36 -71.53 -22.01
N TYR A 844 65.72 -71.06 -23.08
CA TYR A 844 64.85 -69.87 -23.04
C TYR A 844 63.69 -70.05 -22.04
N THR A 845 62.97 -71.17 -22.16
CA THR A 845 61.80 -71.51 -21.31
C THR A 845 62.19 -71.57 -19.84
N GLY A 846 63.26 -72.32 -19.52
CA GLY A 846 63.78 -72.44 -18.16
C GLY A 846 64.28 -71.12 -17.60
N ASN A 847 64.90 -70.26 -18.42
CA ASN A 847 65.32 -68.94 -17.95
C ASN A 847 64.12 -68.03 -17.65
N LEU A 848 63.12 -67.99 -18.52
CA LEU A 848 61.91 -67.16 -18.34
C LEU A 848 61.12 -67.62 -17.09
N GLN A 849 60.88 -68.93 -16.94
CA GLN A 849 60.16 -69.48 -15.79
C GLN A 849 60.95 -69.40 -14.47
N SER A 850 62.29 -69.24 -14.52
CA SER A 850 63.11 -69.01 -13.31
C SER A 850 62.95 -67.60 -12.72
N LEU A 851 62.38 -66.65 -13.49
CA LEU A 851 62.15 -65.29 -13.03
C LEU A 851 60.96 -65.24 -12.05
N LYS A 852 61.06 -64.40 -11.02
CA LYS A 852 60.02 -64.27 -9.99
C LYS A 852 58.69 -63.84 -10.61
N GLY A 853 57.61 -64.48 -10.17
CA GLY A 853 56.25 -64.27 -10.67
C GLY A 853 55.97 -64.79 -12.09
N LEU A 854 56.94 -65.41 -12.78
CA LEU A 854 56.77 -65.93 -14.15
C LEU A 854 56.71 -67.47 -14.23
N GLN A 855 56.68 -68.15 -13.09
CA GLN A 855 56.84 -69.60 -12.96
C GLN A 855 55.68 -70.43 -13.56
N ILE A 856 54.46 -69.88 -13.54
CA ILE A 856 53.22 -70.58 -13.91
C ILE A 856 52.77 -70.23 -15.35
N LEU A 857 53.58 -69.44 -16.08
CA LEU A 857 53.24 -69.00 -17.43
C LEU A 857 53.26 -70.16 -18.44
N ASP A 858 52.10 -70.39 -19.06
CA ASP A 858 52.03 -71.17 -20.29
C ASP A 858 52.60 -70.35 -21.45
N LEU A 859 53.77 -70.76 -21.93
CA LEU A 859 54.45 -70.11 -23.03
C LEU A 859 54.03 -70.68 -24.39
N ASN A 860 53.33 -71.82 -24.44
CA ASN A 860 53.02 -72.62 -25.62
C ASN A 860 54.13 -72.56 -26.69
N MET A 861 55.28 -73.16 -26.39
CA MET A 861 56.45 -73.12 -27.28
C MET A 861 56.32 -74.03 -28.50
N ALA A 862 55.32 -74.94 -28.53
CA ALA A 862 55.05 -75.80 -29.68
C ALA A 862 54.64 -74.99 -30.93
N GLU A 863 54.00 -73.83 -30.73
CA GLU A 863 53.55 -72.91 -31.79
C GLU A 863 54.65 -72.51 -32.78
N ILE A 864 55.93 -72.52 -32.37
CA ILE A 864 57.07 -72.17 -33.25
C ILE A 864 57.23 -73.13 -34.43
N TRP A 865 56.72 -74.37 -34.30
CA TRP A 865 56.81 -75.42 -35.31
C TRP A 865 55.58 -75.51 -36.22
N GLU A 866 54.48 -74.84 -35.88
CA GLU A 866 53.25 -74.88 -36.66
C GLU A 866 53.41 -74.10 -37.97
N GLN A 867 53.57 -74.79 -39.09
CA GLN A 867 53.51 -74.15 -40.40
C GLN A 867 52.11 -73.58 -40.64
N LYS A 868 52.02 -72.32 -41.11
CA LYS A 868 50.76 -71.81 -41.65
C LYS A 868 50.38 -72.67 -42.85
N ARG A 869 49.16 -73.23 -42.84
CA ARG A 869 48.49 -73.69 -44.04
C ARG A 869 48.17 -72.52 -44.97
#